data_AF-A0A167IGW0-F1
#
_entry.id   AF-A0A167IGW0-F1
#
_cell.length_a   1.000
_cell.length_b   1.000
_cell.length_c   1.000
_cell.angle_alpha   90.00
_cell.angle_beta   90.00
_cell.angle_gamma   90.00
#
_symmetry.space_group_name_H-M   'P 1'
#
loop_
_entity.id
_entity.type
_entity.pdbx_description
1 polymer ?
#
loop_
_entity_poly.entity_id
_entity_poly.type
_entity_poly.pdbx_seq_one_letter_code
_entity_poly.pdbx_strand_id
1 'polypeptide(L)'
;MQGDGSRVARLKKAFRDFLNGTRSVAATRDAEVFLEALRSQPSSSVCLELVLGSSSGLAAVHKSVRASSNLSFICSQVLPFVRFLSQPEAKAICEGTLLVQIINAIVSPPTAWNAILGHYVAGGFGEEEVETFAWLCSEIVMQPTAEFASIAAGIELTLQSHSFTSHTSSKVRELGYRIQKIFQMRASSGTTSTEDLEGPGGRHDNDFADFRKISIYPTRDELSSTIRPFYRRADEVAKSDPAERAGKHLDNQFRLLREDMLAELREDLQNAMGQKKTRRRVHVLGELVPVGIDTGDERRGRLCNLRVRVGYGLEQLANFTAGQRKLFLKDNPGLLRHQSFGAIRCDDDIIGFALVVRNTDDLVRDPPVFGLQFCSPDVMTKVINMLPTAQSLEFLALDTPMFAYEPVLSRLKKLVELPLETQLLHCCKSVVDEHYAPAKLFENLVQKVRALSTGVKVLRLGDDKFSLDEAQADALASIMERSLAIIQGPPGTGKSYVGAIAAKLLLHIPGARILVLSYTNHALDQFLEDLLKIGIEQDSMTRLGSKYSTATACLSFETQSREAASRLTKAQHTLFFRLRQELNRLRTCIKEQFENDFNPSSRELLNYLEFSEDVQLQLFWRAFQIPDVEDGFQMAAANGSVMDESRRSLIREKRIIGCTTTAAAKYSSLVEAAQPDFVLVEEAGEILEAHILAALSPSTKGLILIGDHKQLRPKCKNYSLSVEKGSGFDLNRSMVERLVLQGHHHSTLLRQHRMHPDISLLVRSMTYPDLLDGEKTLSRPAIRGMRDRVAFVNHSHPEGDIGDRGDRFDTDQKTSKQNRFEAEMILKTVKYLGQQGYKTENMVVLTPYLGQLRLLQEMLSRENDPLLNDLDSHELIRAGLLTVAAGKTTRSRLRLSTIDNYQGEESDIVIASLTRSNNRGDIGFMKSPERLNVLLSRARDAIIMFGNMETFLASSQGELCWVPFFKLMRKHDYLQDGLHVYCEQHPERSAVLYVPEDFDLKCPDGGCSEICGVALGCEKKCEKQHSYQGKCGESHARCRHCLQEEADIARRAKRDLEIEKDRQAKQAAYRQELLIIQDEIESLKRQNKYLQEEESQSRTMQQLRDDLAALKETRERQESMEKSRLALTHQNEKSVAPIQATSDIAPDSARYEWERMKRDEHASNAELDTLMSMIGLESVKMSFLDIKSTVDTALRQGVSTENERFGCSLLGNPGTGKYIHTARIVAPANRLI
;
A
#
# COMPACT_ATOMS: atom_id res chain seq x y z
N MET A 1 -19.92 -19.57 -48.50
CA MET A 1 -20.29 -20.89 -47.95
C MET A 1 -21.52 -21.45 -48.66
N GLN A 2 -21.32 -22.28 -49.69
CA GLN A 2 -22.32 -23.25 -50.21
C GLN A 2 -21.64 -24.57 -50.66
N GLY A 3 -20.37 -24.79 -50.27
CA GLY A 3 -19.54 -25.92 -50.73
C GLY A 3 -19.12 -26.95 -49.66
N ASP A 4 -19.35 -26.71 -48.36
CA ASP A 4 -18.71 -27.49 -47.29
C ASP A 4 -19.37 -28.85 -47.00
N GLY A 5 -20.68 -28.99 -47.22
CA GLY A 5 -21.41 -30.23 -46.87
C GLY A 5 -20.99 -31.46 -47.68
N SER A 6 -20.61 -31.27 -48.95
CA SER A 6 -20.20 -32.36 -49.85
C SER A 6 -18.82 -32.92 -49.50
N ARG A 7 -17.87 -32.06 -49.09
CA ARG A 7 -16.53 -32.49 -48.66
C ARG A 7 -16.58 -33.23 -47.33
N VAL A 8 -17.33 -32.70 -46.36
CA VAL A 8 -17.51 -33.36 -45.05
C VAL A 8 -18.18 -34.73 -45.20
N ALA A 9 -19.18 -34.87 -46.07
CA ALA A 9 -19.80 -36.17 -46.35
C ALA A 9 -18.81 -37.18 -46.98
N ARG A 10 -17.93 -36.72 -47.88
CA ARG A 10 -16.87 -37.55 -48.48
C ARG A 10 -15.80 -37.94 -47.46
N LEU A 11 -15.41 -37.03 -46.56
CA LEU A 11 -14.47 -37.33 -45.47
C LEU A 11 -15.06 -38.34 -44.48
N LYS A 12 -16.35 -38.22 -44.13
CA LYS A 12 -17.05 -39.23 -43.29
C LYS A 12 -17.15 -40.60 -43.96
N LYS A 13 -17.28 -40.66 -45.28
CA LYS A 13 -17.21 -41.91 -46.03
C LYS A 13 -15.80 -42.48 -45.99
N ALA A 14 -14.79 -41.68 -46.36
CA ALA A 14 -13.40 -42.10 -46.33
C ALA A 14 -12.96 -42.60 -44.94
N PHE A 15 -13.36 -41.90 -43.87
CA PHE A 15 -13.10 -42.31 -42.49
C PHE A 15 -13.60 -43.73 -42.21
N ARG A 16 -14.87 -44.03 -42.55
CA ARG A 16 -15.44 -45.38 -42.41
C ARG A 16 -14.71 -46.41 -43.29
N ASP A 17 -14.35 -46.04 -44.51
CA ASP A 17 -13.65 -46.94 -45.44
C ASP A 17 -12.25 -47.34 -44.90
N PHE A 18 -11.54 -46.40 -44.25
CA PHE A 18 -10.28 -46.66 -43.56
C PHE A 18 -10.46 -47.49 -42.27
N LEU A 19 -11.48 -47.20 -41.46
CA LEU A 19 -11.76 -47.98 -40.24
C LEU A 19 -12.20 -49.42 -40.56
N ASN A 20 -12.92 -49.65 -41.64
CA ASN A 20 -13.34 -51.00 -42.04
C ASN A 20 -12.24 -51.77 -42.79
N GLY A 21 -11.07 -51.17 -43.02
CA GLY A 21 -9.96 -51.78 -43.77
C GLY A 21 -10.19 -51.88 -45.28
N THR A 22 -11.31 -51.36 -45.80
CA THR A 22 -11.63 -51.34 -47.25
C THR A 22 -10.75 -50.37 -48.04
N ARG A 23 -10.19 -49.36 -47.37
CA ARG A 23 -9.15 -48.45 -47.91
C ARG A 23 -7.96 -48.47 -46.96
N SER A 24 -6.75 -48.64 -47.49
CA SER A 24 -5.51 -48.63 -46.71
C SER A 24 -4.65 -47.41 -47.03
N VAL A 25 -3.87 -46.94 -46.07
CA VAL A 25 -2.89 -45.86 -46.26
C VAL A 25 -1.70 -46.42 -47.04
N ALA A 26 -1.66 -46.17 -48.36
CA ALA A 26 -0.61 -46.65 -49.26
C ALA A 26 0.30 -45.52 -49.79
N ALA A 27 -0.25 -44.31 -49.94
CA ALA A 27 0.49 -43.12 -50.37
C ALA A 27 0.29 -41.94 -49.40
N THR A 28 1.16 -40.93 -49.49
CA THR A 28 1.08 -39.70 -48.68
C THR A 28 -0.28 -39.01 -48.81
N ARG A 29 -0.89 -39.06 -49.99
CA ARG A 29 -2.23 -38.51 -50.23
C ARG A 29 -3.34 -39.22 -49.44
N ASP A 30 -3.22 -40.53 -49.22
CA ASP A 30 -4.17 -41.27 -48.40
C ASP A 30 -4.03 -40.89 -46.92
N ALA A 31 -2.81 -40.61 -46.46
CA ALA A 31 -2.53 -40.14 -45.11
C ALA A 31 -3.12 -38.74 -44.86
N GLU A 32 -2.96 -37.81 -45.80
CA GLU A 32 -3.58 -36.47 -45.74
C GLU A 32 -5.11 -36.57 -45.58
N VAL A 33 -5.75 -37.37 -46.43
CA VAL A 33 -7.21 -37.54 -46.42
C VAL A 33 -7.68 -38.20 -45.12
N PHE A 34 -6.92 -39.16 -44.58
CA PHE A 34 -7.27 -39.81 -43.32
C PHE A 34 -7.10 -38.88 -42.11
N LEU A 35 -6.00 -38.13 -42.01
CA LEU A 35 -5.76 -37.15 -40.93
C LEU A 35 -6.74 -35.97 -40.99
N GLU A 36 -7.15 -35.53 -42.18
CA GLU A 36 -8.24 -34.57 -42.34
C GLU A 36 -9.59 -35.15 -41.92
N ALA A 37 -9.86 -36.42 -42.26
CA ALA A 37 -11.10 -37.10 -41.88
C ALA A 37 -11.23 -37.34 -40.37
N LEU A 38 -10.11 -37.60 -39.68
CA LEU A 38 -10.03 -37.69 -38.22
C LEU A 38 -10.41 -36.37 -37.53
N ARG A 39 -9.91 -35.24 -38.07
CA ARG A 39 -10.23 -33.89 -37.56
C ARG A 39 -11.65 -33.42 -37.88
N SER A 40 -12.31 -34.05 -38.85
CA SER A 40 -13.70 -33.74 -39.23
C SER A 40 -14.76 -34.41 -38.33
N GLN A 41 -14.35 -35.20 -37.34
CA GLN A 41 -15.24 -35.82 -36.36
C GLN A 41 -15.79 -34.78 -35.37
N PRO A 42 -16.99 -35.01 -34.79
CA PRO A 42 -17.67 -34.02 -33.95
C PRO A 42 -16.94 -33.71 -32.64
N SER A 43 -16.20 -34.67 -32.09
CA SER A 43 -15.33 -34.47 -30.93
C SER A 43 -14.11 -35.39 -31.00
N SER A 44 -13.02 -34.98 -30.35
CA SER A 44 -11.81 -35.80 -30.17
C SER A 44 -12.11 -37.12 -29.46
N SER A 45 -13.02 -37.07 -28.50
CA SER A 45 -13.47 -38.20 -27.69
C SER A 45 -14.15 -39.31 -28.52
N VAL A 46 -15.10 -38.93 -29.39
CA VAL A 46 -15.77 -39.84 -30.33
C VAL A 46 -14.78 -40.37 -31.38
N CYS A 47 -13.84 -39.54 -31.80
CA CYS A 47 -12.79 -39.95 -32.73
C CYS A 47 -11.92 -41.08 -32.15
N LEU A 48 -11.48 -40.94 -30.89
CA LEU A 48 -10.69 -41.96 -30.19
C LEU A 48 -11.44 -43.30 -30.08
N GLU A 49 -12.71 -43.28 -29.66
CA GLU A 49 -13.54 -44.49 -29.53
C GLU A 49 -13.71 -45.22 -30.86
N LEU A 50 -14.01 -44.48 -31.94
CA LEU A 50 -14.23 -45.07 -33.27
C LEU A 50 -12.95 -45.63 -33.88
N VAL A 51 -11.81 -44.98 -33.65
CA VAL A 51 -10.50 -45.44 -34.14
C VAL A 51 -10.03 -46.69 -33.41
N LEU A 52 -10.15 -46.73 -32.08
CA LEU A 52 -9.69 -47.86 -31.26
C LEU A 52 -10.69 -49.03 -31.24
N GLY A 53 -11.97 -48.77 -31.46
CA GLY A 53 -12.99 -49.81 -31.64
C GLY A 53 -12.91 -50.53 -32.99
N SER A 54 -12.06 -50.07 -33.92
CA SER A 54 -11.85 -50.67 -35.23
C SER A 54 -10.58 -51.55 -35.25
N SER A 55 -10.66 -52.71 -35.92
CA SER A 55 -9.52 -53.61 -36.15
C SER A 55 -8.41 -53.02 -37.02
N SER A 56 -8.67 -51.93 -37.76
CA SER A 56 -7.73 -51.33 -38.71
C SER A 56 -7.42 -49.85 -38.42
N GLY A 57 -8.16 -49.21 -37.51
CA GLY A 57 -8.04 -47.78 -37.21
C GLY A 57 -6.69 -47.38 -36.63
N LEU A 58 -6.21 -48.08 -35.60
CA LEU A 58 -4.91 -47.79 -34.97
C LEU A 58 -3.75 -47.95 -35.96
N ALA A 59 -3.79 -49.00 -36.80
CA ALA A 59 -2.79 -49.24 -37.84
C ALA A 59 -2.81 -48.15 -38.94
N ALA A 60 -3.99 -47.60 -39.26
CA ALA A 60 -4.14 -46.49 -40.20
C ALA A 60 -3.54 -45.19 -39.65
N VAL A 61 -3.73 -44.89 -38.35
CA VAL A 61 -3.10 -43.74 -37.67
C VAL A 61 -1.57 -43.88 -37.73
N HIS A 62 -1.07 -45.04 -37.32
CA HIS A 62 0.36 -45.35 -37.30
C HIS A 62 1.02 -45.16 -38.68
N LYS A 63 0.38 -45.64 -39.76
CA LYS A 63 0.89 -45.45 -41.13
C LYS A 63 0.78 -43.99 -41.61
N SER A 64 -0.28 -43.28 -41.23
CA SER A 64 -0.53 -41.92 -41.72
C SER A 64 0.45 -40.90 -41.16
N VAL A 65 0.75 -40.99 -39.87
CA VAL A 65 1.71 -40.09 -39.20
C VAL A 65 3.14 -40.28 -39.73
N ARG A 66 3.44 -41.47 -40.27
CA ARG A 66 4.76 -41.84 -40.82
C ARG A 66 4.87 -41.68 -42.34
N ALA A 67 3.83 -41.16 -43.02
CA ALA A 67 3.77 -41.13 -44.48
C ALA A 67 4.77 -40.15 -45.13
N SER A 68 5.28 -39.17 -44.37
CA SER A 68 6.31 -38.23 -44.81
C SER A 68 7.00 -37.58 -43.59
N SER A 69 8.31 -37.41 -43.64
CA SER A 69 9.11 -36.69 -42.63
C SER A 69 9.33 -35.20 -42.97
N ASN A 70 8.76 -34.71 -44.08
CA ASN A 70 8.92 -33.32 -44.51
C ASN A 70 8.22 -32.35 -43.56
N LEU A 71 8.84 -31.19 -43.31
CA LEU A 71 8.32 -30.14 -42.43
C LEU A 71 6.89 -29.71 -42.82
N SER A 72 6.65 -29.47 -44.11
CA SER A 72 5.32 -29.06 -44.61
C SER A 72 4.22 -30.08 -44.30
N PHE A 73 4.51 -31.38 -44.36
CA PHE A 73 3.53 -32.43 -44.05
C PHE A 73 3.25 -32.49 -42.54
N ILE A 74 4.30 -32.40 -41.72
CA ILE A 74 4.17 -32.42 -40.26
C ILE A 74 3.34 -31.23 -39.77
N CYS A 75 3.64 -30.01 -40.22
CA CYS A 75 2.92 -28.81 -39.82
C CYS A 75 1.49 -28.75 -40.38
N SER A 76 1.23 -29.26 -41.59
CA SER A 76 -0.12 -29.19 -42.19
C SER A 76 -1.07 -30.33 -41.82
N GLN A 77 -0.54 -31.50 -41.44
CA GLN A 77 -1.34 -32.71 -41.20
C GLN A 77 -1.16 -33.29 -39.79
N VAL A 78 0.09 -33.53 -39.36
CA VAL A 78 0.37 -34.27 -38.13
C VAL A 78 0.12 -33.42 -36.88
N LEU A 79 0.73 -32.23 -36.78
CA LEU A 79 0.54 -31.35 -35.62
C LEU A 79 -0.93 -30.88 -35.48
N PRO A 80 -1.64 -30.50 -36.56
CA PRO A 80 -3.06 -30.20 -36.45
C PRO A 80 -3.92 -31.36 -35.94
N PHE A 81 -3.54 -32.62 -36.23
CA PHE A 81 -4.19 -33.79 -35.65
C PHE A 81 -3.89 -33.92 -34.15
N VAL A 82 -2.63 -33.72 -33.73
CA VAL A 82 -2.25 -33.68 -32.31
C VAL A 82 -3.00 -32.57 -31.55
N ARG A 83 -3.15 -31.39 -32.14
CA ARG A 83 -3.93 -30.27 -31.58
C ARG A 83 -5.41 -30.60 -31.44
N PHE A 84 -5.97 -31.39 -32.36
CA PHE A 84 -7.34 -31.90 -32.19
C PHE A 84 -7.46 -32.87 -31.01
N LEU A 85 -6.42 -33.66 -30.75
CA LEU A 85 -6.35 -34.55 -29.57
C LEU A 85 -6.10 -33.80 -28.26
N SER A 86 -5.57 -32.57 -28.30
CA SER A 86 -5.27 -31.78 -27.09
C SER A 86 -6.50 -31.18 -26.41
N GLN A 87 -7.70 -31.42 -26.94
CA GLN A 87 -8.95 -30.94 -26.36
C GLN A 87 -9.31 -31.71 -25.07
N PRO A 88 -9.90 -31.07 -24.04
CA PRO A 88 -10.16 -31.69 -22.74
C PRO A 88 -11.00 -32.98 -22.80
N GLU A 89 -11.90 -33.09 -23.78
CA GLU A 89 -12.80 -34.23 -23.96
C GLU A 89 -12.05 -35.53 -24.28
N ALA A 90 -10.88 -35.45 -24.91
CA ALA A 90 -10.05 -36.62 -25.22
C ALA A 90 -9.49 -37.27 -23.94
N LYS A 91 -9.16 -36.46 -22.93
CA LYS A 91 -8.59 -36.91 -21.65
C LYS A 91 -9.66 -37.35 -20.66
N ALA A 92 -10.89 -36.87 -20.81
CA ALA A 92 -12.02 -37.22 -19.95
C ALA A 92 -12.52 -38.66 -20.14
N ILE A 93 -12.33 -39.27 -21.32
CA ILE A 93 -12.77 -40.64 -21.60
C ILE A 93 -11.76 -41.66 -21.08
N CYS A 94 -12.26 -42.67 -20.35
CA CYS A 94 -11.48 -43.79 -19.79
C CYS A 94 -10.18 -43.33 -19.09
N GLU A 95 -10.25 -42.23 -18.33
CA GLU A 95 -9.11 -41.63 -17.62
C GLU A 95 -7.90 -41.32 -18.54
N GLY A 96 -8.16 -41.05 -19.82
CA GLY A 96 -7.14 -40.75 -20.83
C GLY A 96 -6.41 -41.97 -21.40
N THR A 97 -6.77 -43.20 -21.02
CA THR A 97 -6.12 -44.43 -21.52
C THR A 97 -6.20 -44.56 -23.06
N LEU A 98 -7.34 -44.23 -23.65
CA LEU A 98 -7.54 -44.24 -25.10
C LEU A 98 -6.62 -43.22 -25.80
N LEU A 99 -6.46 -42.05 -25.21
CA LEU A 99 -5.55 -41.01 -25.72
C LEU A 99 -4.10 -41.50 -25.68
N VAL A 100 -3.67 -42.15 -24.59
CA VAL A 100 -2.31 -42.70 -24.44
C VAL A 100 -2.00 -43.74 -25.53
N GLN A 101 -2.97 -44.59 -25.90
CA GLN A 101 -2.79 -45.56 -26.98
C GLN A 101 -2.54 -44.90 -28.34
N ILE A 102 -3.27 -43.82 -28.65
CA ILE A 102 -3.05 -43.06 -29.89
C ILE A 102 -1.73 -42.28 -29.84
N ILE A 103 -1.36 -41.71 -28.70
CA ILE A 103 -0.04 -41.08 -28.53
C ILE A 103 1.06 -42.13 -28.76
N ASN A 104 0.93 -43.35 -28.22
CA ASN A 104 1.91 -44.41 -28.47
C ASN A 104 2.03 -44.72 -29.97
N ALA A 105 0.91 -44.75 -30.71
CA ALA A 105 0.93 -44.95 -32.17
C ALA A 105 1.60 -43.79 -32.95
N ILE A 106 1.68 -42.58 -32.37
CA ILE A 106 2.39 -41.44 -32.95
C ILE A 106 3.90 -41.55 -32.68
N VAL A 107 4.28 -41.94 -31.46
CA VAL A 107 5.69 -41.93 -31.03
C VAL A 107 6.44 -43.24 -31.24
N SER A 108 5.75 -44.37 -31.35
CA SER A 108 6.35 -45.69 -31.48
C SER A 108 5.94 -46.36 -32.79
N PRO A 109 6.91 -46.79 -33.64
CA PRO A 109 8.35 -46.57 -33.56
C PRO A 109 8.76 -45.10 -33.79
N PRO A 110 9.94 -44.65 -33.29
CA PRO A 110 10.30 -43.24 -33.14
C PRO A 110 10.65 -42.51 -34.45
N THR A 111 10.25 -43.03 -35.61
CA THR A 111 10.57 -42.42 -36.91
C THR A 111 9.87 -41.07 -37.09
N ALA A 112 8.57 -41.00 -36.81
CA ALA A 112 7.83 -39.75 -36.88
C ALA A 112 8.21 -38.80 -35.73
N TRP A 113 8.38 -39.34 -34.52
CA TRP A 113 8.85 -38.59 -33.35
C TRP A 113 10.21 -37.92 -33.58
N ASN A 114 11.22 -38.65 -34.05
CA ASN A 114 12.55 -38.10 -34.32
C ASN A 114 12.52 -37.03 -35.43
N ALA A 115 11.63 -37.17 -36.41
CA ALA A 115 11.43 -36.13 -37.43
C ALA A 115 10.83 -34.86 -36.82
N ILE A 116 9.78 -34.98 -35.99
CA ILE A 116 9.18 -33.84 -35.27
C ILE A 116 10.22 -33.15 -34.38
N LEU A 117 10.96 -33.93 -33.58
CA LEU A 117 12.01 -33.43 -32.70
C LEU A 117 13.13 -32.72 -33.48
N GLY A 118 13.59 -33.31 -34.59
CA GLY A 118 14.62 -32.73 -35.44
C GLY A 118 14.21 -31.39 -36.07
N HIS A 119 12.95 -31.27 -36.51
CA HIS A 119 12.43 -30.00 -37.05
C HIS A 119 12.26 -28.92 -35.98
N TYR A 120 11.91 -29.29 -34.75
CA TYR A 120 11.89 -28.35 -33.62
C TYR A 120 13.30 -27.81 -33.33
N VAL A 121 14.29 -28.69 -33.21
CA VAL A 121 15.69 -28.32 -32.98
C VAL A 121 16.25 -27.45 -34.12
N ALA A 122 15.79 -27.69 -35.35
CA ALA A 122 16.15 -26.87 -36.52
C ALA A 122 15.42 -25.51 -36.59
N GLY A 123 14.52 -25.19 -35.64
CA GLY A 123 13.75 -23.94 -35.61
C GLY A 123 12.65 -23.86 -36.69
N GLY A 124 12.16 -24.99 -37.18
CA GLY A 124 11.19 -25.05 -38.29
C GLY A 124 9.72 -24.82 -37.90
N PHE A 125 9.41 -24.65 -36.61
CA PHE A 125 8.04 -24.54 -36.09
C PHE A 125 7.64 -23.08 -35.83
N GLY A 126 6.39 -22.73 -36.16
CA GLY A 126 5.76 -21.49 -35.73
C GLY A 126 5.20 -21.61 -34.31
N GLU A 127 4.58 -20.54 -33.82
CA GLU A 127 4.11 -20.46 -32.44
C GLU A 127 3.04 -21.53 -32.10
N GLU A 128 2.07 -21.77 -32.99
CA GLU A 128 1.02 -22.77 -32.77
C GLU A 128 1.56 -24.21 -32.81
N GLU A 129 2.56 -24.46 -33.67
CA GLU A 129 3.22 -25.76 -33.76
C GLU A 129 4.03 -26.06 -32.50
N VAL A 130 4.74 -25.06 -31.94
CA VAL A 130 5.47 -25.22 -30.68
C VAL A 130 4.53 -25.45 -29.50
N GLU A 131 3.40 -24.76 -29.42
CA GLU A 131 2.37 -25.01 -28.38
C GLU A 131 1.87 -26.47 -28.44
N THR A 132 1.56 -26.95 -29.64
CA THR A 132 1.08 -28.31 -29.85
C THR A 132 2.16 -29.36 -29.52
N PHE A 133 3.41 -29.09 -29.92
CA PHE A 133 4.54 -29.96 -29.62
C PHE A 133 4.85 -30.01 -28.11
N ALA A 134 4.83 -28.86 -27.43
CA ALA A 134 5.01 -28.78 -25.97
C ALA A 134 3.92 -29.56 -25.22
N TRP A 135 2.67 -29.52 -25.68
CA TRP A 135 1.59 -30.32 -25.12
C TRP A 135 1.85 -31.82 -25.29
N LEU A 136 2.27 -32.25 -26.48
CA LEU A 136 2.61 -33.66 -26.75
C LEU A 136 3.77 -34.14 -25.85
N CYS A 137 4.82 -33.32 -25.70
CA CYS A 137 5.92 -33.59 -24.77
C CYS A 137 5.42 -33.75 -23.33
N SER A 138 4.51 -32.90 -22.88
CA SER A 138 3.92 -32.99 -21.53
C SER A 138 3.17 -34.32 -21.34
N GLU A 139 2.33 -34.74 -22.29
CA GLU A 139 1.59 -36.01 -22.16
C GLU A 139 2.51 -37.23 -22.19
N ILE A 140 3.59 -37.21 -22.98
CA ILE A 140 4.62 -38.27 -23.02
C ILE A 140 5.33 -38.37 -21.66
N VAL A 141 5.78 -37.24 -21.12
CA VAL A 141 6.53 -37.18 -19.86
C VAL A 141 5.63 -37.52 -18.66
N MET A 142 4.31 -37.48 -18.80
CA MET A 142 3.40 -37.97 -17.75
C MET A 142 3.27 -39.51 -17.71
N GLN A 143 3.68 -40.26 -18.75
CA GLN A 143 3.49 -41.72 -18.79
C GLN A 143 4.61 -42.49 -18.08
N PRO A 144 4.29 -43.41 -17.14
CA PRO A 144 5.29 -44.15 -16.35
C PRO A 144 5.85 -45.40 -17.06
N THR A 145 5.32 -45.77 -18.23
CA THR A 145 5.69 -47.00 -18.96
C THR A 145 7.11 -46.94 -19.55
N ALA A 146 7.81 -48.08 -19.59
CA ALA A 146 9.19 -48.19 -20.08
C ALA A 146 9.40 -47.69 -21.52
N GLU A 147 8.41 -47.87 -22.41
CA GLU A 147 8.46 -47.38 -23.80
C GLU A 147 8.58 -45.85 -23.85
N PHE A 148 7.79 -45.14 -23.03
CA PHE A 148 7.80 -43.69 -22.94
C PHE A 148 8.98 -43.14 -22.13
N ALA A 149 9.59 -43.95 -21.24
CA ALA A 149 10.75 -43.53 -20.45
C ALA A 149 11.98 -43.20 -21.32
N SER A 150 12.23 -44.00 -22.37
CA SER A 150 13.32 -43.76 -23.33
C SER A 150 13.12 -42.45 -24.11
N ILE A 151 11.88 -42.21 -24.55
CA ILE A 151 11.51 -40.98 -25.26
C ILE A 151 11.60 -39.76 -24.34
N ALA A 152 11.13 -39.89 -23.09
CA ALA A 152 11.18 -38.84 -22.08
C ALA A 152 12.63 -38.40 -21.76
N ALA A 153 13.59 -39.34 -21.70
CA ALA A 153 15.01 -39.01 -21.55
C ALA A 153 15.55 -38.22 -22.75
N GLY A 154 15.11 -38.54 -23.97
CA GLY A 154 15.42 -37.76 -25.17
C GLY A 154 14.84 -36.34 -25.15
N ILE A 155 13.61 -36.18 -24.63
CA ILE A 155 12.99 -34.87 -24.40
C ILE A 155 13.82 -34.06 -23.40
N GLU A 156 14.21 -34.66 -22.27
CA GLU A 156 15.00 -33.99 -21.23
C GLU A 156 16.33 -33.45 -21.78
N LEU A 157 17.07 -34.26 -22.54
CA LEU A 157 18.32 -33.82 -23.20
C LEU A 157 18.08 -32.70 -24.22
N THR A 158 16.99 -32.76 -24.98
CA THR A 158 16.69 -31.73 -25.98
C THR A 158 16.36 -30.40 -25.30
N LEU A 159 15.56 -30.42 -24.24
CA LEU A 159 15.14 -29.22 -23.51
C LEU A 159 16.27 -28.53 -22.74
N GLN A 160 17.40 -29.21 -22.49
CA GLN A 160 18.61 -28.57 -21.96
C GLN A 160 19.22 -27.56 -22.95
N SER A 161 19.06 -27.79 -24.26
CA SER A 161 19.60 -26.91 -25.32
C SER A 161 18.53 -26.01 -25.95
N HIS A 162 17.28 -26.45 -26.00
CA HIS A 162 16.16 -25.74 -26.64
C HIS A 162 14.97 -25.70 -25.65
N SER A 163 15.00 -24.75 -24.71
CA SER A 163 14.02 -24.71 -23.61
C SER A 163 12.67 -24.08 -24.03
N PHE A 164 11.58 -24.68 -23.53
CA PHE A 164 10.24 -24.08 -23.61
C PHE A 164 10.06 -22.87 -22.68
N THR A 165 10.81 -22.79 -21.58
CA THR A 165 10.64 -21.74 -20.55
C THR A 165 11.14 -20.36 -20.99
N SER A 166 11.86 -20.27 -22.11
CA SER A 166 12.31 -19.01 -22.72
C SER A 166 11.46 -18.58 -23.92
N HIS A 167 10.38 -19.30 -24.24
CA HIS A 167 9.53 -18.96 -25.38
C HIS A 167 8.71 -17.69 -25.13
N THR A 168 8.33 -16.98 -26.20
CA THR A 168 7.45 -15.79 -26.17
C THR A 168 6.02 -16.08 -25.66
N SER A 169 5.48 -17.28 -25.90
CA SER A 169 4.12 -17.66 -25.56
C SER A 169 4.02 -18.12 -24.10
N SER A 170 3.09 -17.54 -23.34
CA SER A 170 2.89 -17.90 -21.93
C SER A 170 2.46 -19.35 -21.75
N LYS A 171 1.62 -19.87 -22.65
CA LYS A 171 1.15 -21.27 -22.61
C LYS A 171 2.28 -22.28 -22.81
N VAL A 172 3.21 -21.98 -23.73
CA VAL A 172 4.40 -22.82 -23.96
C VAL A 172 5.29 -22.85 -22.73
N ARG A 173 5.51 -21.68 -22.10
CA ARG A 173 6.28 -21.59 -20.85
C ARG A 173 5.62 -22.38 -19.72
N GLU A 174 4.30 -22.27 -19.56
CA GLU A 174 3.51 -23.03 -18.57
C GLU A 174 3.69 -24.55 -18.72
N LEU A 175 3.55 -25.07 -19.95
CA LEU A 175 3.82 -26.48 -20.25
C LEU A 175 5.27 -26.86 -19.97
N GLY A 176 6.22 -25.96 -20.28
CA GLY A 176 7.64 -26.11 -19.97
C GLY A 176 7.91 -26.30 -18.48
N TYR A 177 7.33 -25.45 -17.61
CA TYR A 177 7.48 -25.57 -16.15
C TYR A 177 6.88 -26.87 -15.61
N ARG A 178 5.74 -27.30 -16.16
CA ARG A 178 5.12 -28.57 -15.79
C ARG A 178 6.00 -29.77 -16.16
N ILE A 179 6.58 -29.77 -17.36
CA ILE A 179 7.50 -30.81 -17.81
C ILE A 179 8.73 -30.87 -16.89
N GLN A 180 9.33 -29.73 -16.56
CA GLN A 180 10.48 -29.66 -15.65
C GLN A 180 10.15 -30.21 -14.25
N LYS A 181 8.97 -29.91 -13.71
CA LYS A 181 8.50 -30.49 -12.44
C LYS A 181 8.46 -32.01 -12.51
N ILE A 182 7.92 -32.57 -13.59
CA ILE A 182 7.81 -34.03 -13.74
C ILE A 182 9.19 -34.68 -13.79
N PHE A 183 10.17 -34.09 -14.49
CA PHE A 183 11.54 -34.59 -14.48
C PHE A 183 12.17 -34.55 -13.08
N GLN A 184 11.98 -33.45 -12.34
CA GLN A 184 12.47 -33.35 -10.95
C GLN A 184 11.84 -34.41 -10.03
N MET A 185 10.55 -34.70 -10.18
CA MET A 185 9.87 -35.75 -9.41
C MET A 185 10.38 -37.16 -9.77
N ARG A 186 10.58 -37.44 -11.06
CA ARG A 186 11.15 -38.72 -11.51
C ARG A 186 12.55 -38.97 -10.96
N ALA A 187 13.37 -37.91 -10.88
CA ALA A 187 14.71 -38.00 -10.30
C ALA A 187 14.71 -38.24 -8.78
N SER A 188 13.65 -37.85 -8.05
CA SER A 188 13.60 -37.89 -6.59
C SER A 188 12.81 -39.08 -5.99
N SER A 189 11.78 -39.60 -6.66
CA SER A 189 10.84 -40.55 -6.02
C SER A 189 10.58 -41.86 -6.78
N GLY A 190 11.09 -42.05 -8.00
CA GLY A 190 10.93 -43.29 -8.79
C GLY A 190 9.49 -43.70 -9.17
N THR A 191 8.47 -43.12 -8.52
CA THR A 191 7.03 -43.30 -8.76
C THR A 191 6.38 -41.92 -8.76
N THR A 192 5.54 -41.64 -9.75
CA THR A 192 4.83 -40.36 -9.90
C THR A 192 3.36 -40.61 -9.54
N SER A 193 2.92 -40.18 -8.34
CA SER A 193 1.50 -40.22 -8.01
C SER A 193 0.77 -39.00 -8.59
N THR A 194 -0.55 -39.11 -8.78
CA THR A 194 -1.39 -37.99 -9.24
C THR A 194 -1.49 -36.87 -8.19
N GLU A 195 -1.37 -37.19 -6.91
CA GLU A 195 -1.38 -36.21 -5.81
C GLU A 195 -0.10 -35.35 -5.79
N ASP A 196 1.06 -35.93 -6.15
CA ASP A 196 2.34 -35.20 -6.23
C ASP A 196 2.36 -34.19 -7.39
N LEU A 197 1.66 -34.50 -8.48
CA LEU A 197 1.49 -33.60 -9.63
C LEU A 197 0.70 -32.34 -9.26
N GLU A 198 -0.33 -32.47 -8.42
CA GLU A 198 -1.11 -31.33 -7.89
C GLU A 198 -0.43 -30.62 -6.72
N GLY A 199 0.65 -31.19 -6.17
CA GLY A 199 1.50 -30.61 -5.13
C GLY A 199 2.19 -29.29 -5.52
N PRO A 200 3.05 -28.75 -4.64
CA PRO A 200 3.72 -27.47 -4.88
C PRO A 200 4.70 -27.55 -6.07
N GLY A 201 4.86 -26.44 -6.80
CA GLY A 201 5.80 -26.33 -7.90
C GLY A 201 5.22 -26.58 -9.30
N GLY A 202 5.86 -26.00 -10.32
CA GLY A 202 5.67 -26.33 -11.74
C GLY A 202 4.52 -25.62 -12.46
N ARG A 203 3.89 -24.61 -11.84
CA ARG A 203 2.82 -23.81 -12.47
C ARG A 203 3.35 -22.60 -13.26
N HIS A 204 4.43 -22.00 -12.78
CA HIS A 204 5.12 -20.85 -13.38
C HIS A 204 6.57 -20.79 -12.87
N ASP A 205 7.40 -19.88 -13.39
CA ASP A 205 8.81 -19.68 -13.02
C ASP A 205 9.05 -19.43 -11.53
N ASN A 206 8.05 -18.90 -10.82
CA ASN A 206 8.09 -18.61 -9.39
C ASN A 206 7.33 -19.62 -8.49
N ASP A 207 6.88 -20.76 -9.02
CA ASP A 207 6.26 -21.83 -8.23
C ASP A 207 7.27 -22.95 -7.97
N PHE A 208 7.77 -23.01 -6.74
CA PHE A 208 8.75 -24.01 -6.30
C PHE A 208 8.14 -24.92 -5.22
N ALA A 209 8.63 -26.17 -5.14
CA ALA A 209 8.28 -27.09 -4.06
C ALA A 209 8.68 -26.54 -2.68
N ASP A 210 9.93 -26.05 -2.58
CA ASP A 210 10.44 -25.34 -1.41
C ASP A 210 10.05 -23.86 -1.48
N PHE A 211 9.17 -23.42 -0.58
CA PHE A 211 8.73 -22.02 -0.53
C PHE A 211 9.88 -21.04 -0.26
N ARG A 212 11.01 -21.52 0.29
CA ARG A 212 12.22 -20.72 0.47
C ARG A 212 12.92 -20.34 -0.83
N LYS A 213 12.47 -20.85 -1.97
CA LYS A 213 12.93 -20.40 -3.30
C LYS A 213 11.98 -19.40 -3.95
N ILE A 214 10.73 -19.34 -3.50
CA ILE A 214 9.70 -18.43 -4.05
C ILE A 214 10.07 -16.97 -3.79
N SER A 215 10.12 -16.16 -4.85
CA SER A 215 10.24 -14.71 -4.78
C SER A 215 8.98 -14.10 -4.17
N ILE A 216 9.15 -13.17 -3.22
CA ILE A 216 8.04 -12.47 -2.57
C ILE A 216 7.25 -11.69 -3.63
N TYR A 217 7.95 -10.84 -4.40
CA TYR A 217 7.36 -10.13 -5.53
C TYR A 217 7.07 -11.13 -6.67
N PRO A 218 5.88 -11.07 -7.29
CA PRO A 218 5.54 -11.99 -8.36
C PRO A 218 6.34 -11.71 -9.63
N THR A 219 6.46 -12.72 -10.46
CA THR A 219 7.05 -12.64 -11.79
C THR A 219 5.97 -12.37 -12.84
N ARG A 220 6.39 -12.06 -14.07
CA ARG A 220 5.47 -11.91 -15.21
C ARG A 220 4.63 -13.18 -15.44
N ASP A 221 5.26 -14.35 -15.36
CA ASP A 221 4.60 -15.61 -15.65
C ASP A 221 3.64 -16.03 -14.54
N GLU A 222 3.93 -15.65 -13.30
CA GLU A 222 2.98 -15.82 -12.19
C GLU A 222 1.74 -14.92 -12.33
N LEU A 223 1.92 -13.66 -12.72
CA LEU A 223 0.80 -12.73 -12.92
C LEU A 223 -0.11 -13.12 -14.10
N SER A 224 0.45 -13.78 -15.11
CA SER A 224 -0.28 -14.24 -16.29
C SER A 224 -0.83 -15.66 -16.17
N SER A 225 -0.42 -16.43 -15.15
CA SER A 225 -0.90 -17.79 -14.93
C SER A 225 -2.38 -17.80 -14.57
N THR A 226 -3.13 -18.71 -15.19
CA THR A 226 -4.55 -18.96 -14.88
C THR A 226 -4.75 -20.16 -13.97
N ILE A 227 -3.67 -20.91 -13.68
CA ILE A 227 -3.72 -22.08 -12.80
C ILE A 227 -3.90 -21.60 -11.36
N ARG A 228 -4.76 -22.31 -10.60
CA ARG A 228 -4.95 -22.04 -9.18
C ARG A 228 -3.62 -22.19 -8.40
N PRO A 229 -3.22 -21.18 -7.61
CA PRO A 229 -2.04 -21.28 -6.76
C PRO A 229 -2.20 -22.41 -5.72
N PHE A 230 -1.07 -22.98 -5.32
CA PHE A 230 -1.04 -24.05 -4.32
C PHE A 230 -0.99 -23.49 -2.91
N TYR A 231 -1.90 -23.95 -2.05
CA TYR A 231 -1.90 -23.77 -0.60
C TYR A 231 -2.85 -24.82 0.00
N ARG A 232 -2.63 -25.20 1.26
CA ARG A 232 -3.31 -26.32 1.93
C ARG A 232 -4.40 -25.83 2.86
N ARG A 233 -5.37 -26.70 3.12
CA ARG A 233 -6.36 -26.45 4.18
C ARG A 233 -5.72 -26.62 5.55
N ALA A 234 -6.28 -25.94 6.54
CA ALA A 234 -5.78 -26.00 7.92
C ALA A 234 -5.85 -27.42 8.49
N ASP A 235 -6.84 -28.22 8.11
CA ASP A 235 -7.00 -29.60 8.56
C ASP A 235 -6.02 -30.57 7.91
N GLU A 236 -5.67 -30.35 6.64
CA GLU A 236 -4.61 -31.10 5.92
C GLU A 236 -3.25 -30.92 6.61
N VAL A 237 -2.93 -29.69 7.02
CA VAL A 237 -1.69 -29.40 7.79
C VAL A 237 -1.76 -30.06 9.16
N ALA A 238 -2.89 -29.98 9.87
CA ALA A 238 -3.02 -30.57 11.19
C ALA A 238 -2.91 -32.11 11.20
N LYS A 239 -3.36 -32.77 10.12
CA LYS A 239 -3.32 -34.23 9.94
C LYS A 239 -1.99 -34.75 9.38
N SER A 240 -1.07 -33.88 8.98
CA SER A 240 0.22 -34.31 8.43
C SER A 240 1.07 -35.04 9.48
N ASP A 241 2.06 -35.81 9.01
CA ASP A 241 3.08 -36.43 9.84
C ASP A 241 3.66 -35.40 10.84
N PRO A 242 3.69 -35.69 12.15
CA PRO A 242 4.33 -34.84 13.15
C PRO A 242 5.72 -34.33 12.74
N ALA A 243 6.57 -35.16 12.12
CA ALA A 243 7.93 -34.79 11.75
C ALA A 243 7.99 -33.73 10.62
N GLU A 244 6.98 -33.68 9.76
CA GLU A 244 6.91 -32.74 8.63
C GLU A 244 5.98 -31.55 8.91
N ARG A 245 5.23 -31.59 10.02
CA ARG A 245 4.13 -30.67 10.30
C ARG A 245 4.60 -29.23 10.42
N ALA A 246 5.72 -28.97 11.10
CA ALA A 246 6.25 -27.61 11.21
C ALA A 246 6.65 -27.02 9.86
N GLY A 247 7.34 -27.80 9.03
CA GLY A 247 7.71 -27.39 7.67
C GLY A 247 6.48 -27.08 6.82
N LYS A 248 5.47 -27.97 6.84
CA LYS A 248 4.19 -27.79 6.13
C LYS A 248 3.39 -26.62 6.66
N HIS A 249 3.42 -26.36 7.97
CA HIS A 249 2.74 -25.22 8.58
C HIS A 249 3.37 -23.90 8.17
N LEU A 250 4.70 -23.78 8.25
CA LEU A 250 5.43 -22.58 7.80
C LEU A 250 5.22 -22.31 6.30
N ASP A 251 5.31 -23.36 5.46
CA ASP A 251 5.01 -23.29 4.02
C ASP A 251 3.60 -22.76 3.78
N ASN A 252 2.60 -23.30 4.49
CA ASN A 252 1.22 -22.88 4.32
C ASN A 252 0.99 -21.44 4.78
N GLN A 253 1.54 -21.03 5.92
CA GLN A 253 1.44 -19.64 6.40
C GLN A 253 2.09 -18.66 5.43
N PHE A 254 3.24 -19.00 4.84
CA PHE A 254 3.89 -18.18 3.82
C PHE A 254 3.01 -18.06 2.56
N ARG A 255 2.52 -19.18 2.02
CA ARG A 255 1.73 -19.19 0.79
C ARG A 255 0.38 -18.48 0.94
N LEU A 256 -0.32 -18.68 2.06
CA LEU A 256 -1.58 -18.00 2.33
C LEU A 256 -1.39 -16.49 2.48
N LEU A 257 -0.41 -16.03 3.27
CA LEU A 257 -0.13 -14.61 3.43
C LEU A 257 0.31 -13.96 2.11
N ARG A 258 1.11 -14.68 1.32
CA ARG A 258 1.54 -14.21 -0.01
C ARG A 258 0.37 -14.14 -0.99
N GLU A 259 -0.55 -15.09 -0.97
CA GLU A 259 -1.74 -15.05 -1.84
C GLU A 259 -2.71 -13.93 -1.44
N ASP A 260 -2.84 -13.62 -0.14
CA ASP A 260 -3.59 -12.43 0.31
C ASP A 260 -3.01 -11.13 -0.28
N MET A 261 -1.68 -10.99 -0.27
CA MET A 261 -0.95 -9.89 -0.89
C MET A 261 -1.11 -9.86 -2.42
N LEU A 262 -0.98 -11.02 -3.08
CA LEU A 262 -1.11 -11.12 -4.54
C LEU A 262 -2.52 -10.84 -5.02
N ALA A 263 -3.55 -11.19 -4.26
CA ALA A 263 -4.92 -10.85 -4.60
C ALA A 263 -5.12 -9.33 -4.70
N GLU A 264 -4.66 -8.55 -3.70
CA GLU A 264 -4.72 -7.08 -3.73
C GLU A 264 -3.89 -6.52 -4.90
N LEU A 265 -2.72 -7.10 -5.16
CA LEU A 265 -1.85 -6.69 -6.26
C LEU A 265 -2.45 -6.95 -7.65
N ARG A 266 -3.08 -8.12 -7.87
CA ARG A 266 -3.76 -8.45 -9.12
C ARG A 266 -4.93 -7.52 -9.37
N GLU A 267 -5.69 -7.17 -8.33
CA GLU A 267 -6.76 -6.18 -8.43
C GLU A 267 -6.22 -4.80 -8.82
N ASP A 268 -5.18 -4.31 -8.15
CA ASP A 268 -4.54 -3.02 -8.47
C ASP A 268 -4.00 -2.98 -9.92
N LEU A 269 -3.39 -4.07 -10.40
CA LEU A 269 -2.87 -4.17 -11.77
C LEU A 269 -3.98 -4.23 -12.81
N GLN A 270 -5.04 -5.01 -12.58
CA GLN A 270 -6.21 -5.04 -13.49
C GLN A 270 -6.88 -3.68 -13.61
N ASN A 271 -6.92 -2.93 -12.51
CA ASN A 271 -7.39 -1.54 -12.48
C ASN A 271 -6.48 -0.62 -13.30
N ALA A 272 -5.16 -0.76 -13.14
CA ALA A 272 -4.16 0.03 -13.86
C ALA A 272 -4.19 -0.21 -15.38
N MET A 273 -4.37 -1.46 -15.80
CA MET A 273 -4.43 -1.86 -17.21
C MET A 273 -5.78 -1.59 -17.87
N GLY A 274 -6.75 -0.98 -17.16
CA GLY A 274 -8.08 -0.68 -17.69
C GLY A 274 -8.95 -1.91 -17.96
N GLN A 275 -8.51 -3.10 -17.55
CA GLN A 275 -9.25 -4.36 -17.66
C GLN A 275 -10.45 -4.39 -16.71
N LYS A 276 -10.35 -3.66 -15.59
CA LYS A 276 -11.43 -3.49 -14.61
C LYS A 276 -11.71 -2.00 -14.41
N LYS A 277 -12.93 -1.55 -14.70
CA LYS A 277 -13.37 -0.17 -14.48
C LYS A 277 -13.67 0.04 -12.99
N THR A 278 -12.65 0.33 -12.18
CA THR A 278 -12.86 0.77 -10.80
C THR A 278 -12.93 2.30 -10.72
N ARG A 279 -13.59 2.81 -9.66
CA ARG A 279 -13.70 4.26 -9.38
C ARG A 279 -12.33 4.94 -9.15
N ARG A 280 -11.25 4.18 -8.96
CA ARG A 280 -9.92 4.71 -8.66
C ARG A 280 -9.05 4.66 -9.92
N ARG A 281 -8.63 5.84 -10.38
CA ARG A 281 -7.59 5.93 -11.40
C ARG A 281 -6.25 5.63 -10.73
N VAL A 282 -5.66 4.50 -11.10
CA VAL A 282 -4.25 4.22 -10.80
C VAL A 282 -3.41 5.35 -11.40
N HIS A 283 -2.47 5.88 -10.62
CA HIS A 283 -1.61 6.95 -11.08
C HIS A 283 -0.52 6.37 -11.98
N VAL A 284 -0.69 6.56 -13.29
CA VAL A 284 0.24 6.10 -14.32
C VAL A 284 1.19 7.24 -14.67
N LEU A 285 2.48 6.99 -14.53
CA LEU A 285 3.56 7.88 -14.94
C LEU A 285 4.23 7.27 -16.16
N GLY A 286 4.17 7.94 -17.32
CA GLY A 286 4.71 7.39 -18.56
C GLY A 286 5.69 8.30 -19.29
N GLU A 287 6.17 7.81 -20.43
CA GLU A 287 7.35 8.34 -21.13
C GLU A 287 8.57 8.42 -20.21
N LEU A 288 8.81 7.36 -19.44
CA LEU A 288 9.92 7.31 -18.51
C LEU A 288 11.23 7.19 -19.28
N VAL A 289 12.08 8.22 -19.19
CA VAL A 289 13.41 8.23 -19.81
C VAL A 289 14.47 8.29 -18.72
N PRO A 290 15.44 7.35 -18.70
CA PRO A 290 16.52 7.37 -17.72
C PRO A 290 17.40 8.60 -17.92
N VAL A 291 17.72 9.29 -16.82
CA VAL A 291 18.54 10.51 -16.81
C VAL A 291 19.83 10.32 -16.02
N GLY A 292 19.88 9.32 -15.15
CA GLY A 292 21.07 9.06 -14.34
C GLY A 292 20.83 8.02 -13.26
N ILE A 293 21.88 7.77 -12.48
CA ILE A 293 21.84 6.91 -11.30
C ILE A 293 22.12 7.76 -10.06
N ASP A 294 21.30 7.59 -9.02
CA ASP A 294 21.54 8.16 -7.71
C ASP A 294 21.87 7.06 -6.69
N THR A 295 22.94 7.29 -5.93
CA THR A 295 23.45 6.40 -4.87
C THR A 295 23.50 7.10 -3.51
N GLY A 296 22.88 8.29 -3.38
CA GLY A 296 22.83 9.07 -2.14
C GLY A 296 23.87 10.21 -2.09
N ASP A 297 24.22 10.68 -0.90
CA ASP A 297 25.24 11.73 -0.70
C ASP A 297 26.51 11.12 -0.08
N GLU A 298 27.66 11.77 -0.18
CA GLU A 298 28.93 11.33 0.41
C GLU A 298 28.83 11.05 1.92
N ARG A 299 27.85 11.67 2.60
CA ARG A 299 27.59 11.49 4.04
C ARG A 299 26.56 10.40 4.37
N ARG A 300 25.71 10.01 3.41
CA ARG A 300 24.62 9.02 3.60
C ARG A 300 24.46 8.23 2.30
N GLY A 301 25.17 7.11 2.19
CA GLY A 301 24.99 6.15 1.11
C GLY A 301 23.56 5.60 1.11
N ARG A 302 23.01 5.36 -0.08
CA ARG A 302 21.69 4.75 -0.29
C ARG A 302 21.79 3.65 -1.35
N LEU A 303 20.78 2.78 -1.38
CA LEU A 303 20.63 1.81 -2.47
C LEU A 303 20.55 2.56 -3.81
N CYS A 304 21.20 1.99 -4.82
CA CYS A 304 21.23 2.51 -6.18
C CYS A 304 19.80 2.69 -6.71
N ASN A 305 19.47 3.88 -7.19
CA ASN A 305 18.17 4.18 -7.79
C ASN A 305 18.34 4.82 -9.16
N LEU A 306 17.49 4.42 -10.11
CA LEU A 306 17.47 4.93 -11.46
C LEU A 306 16.64 6.22 -11.49
N ARG A 307 17.28 7.34 -11.81
CA ARG A 307 16.58 8.61 -12.01
C ARG A 307 15.92 8.60 -13.37
N VAL A 308 14.62 8.84 -13.38
CA VAL A 308 13.80 8.87 -14.59
C VAL A 308 13.11 10.22 -14.73
N ARG A 309 13.13 10.75 -15.95
CA ARG A 309 12.30 11.86 -16.42
C ARG A 309 10.92 11.31 -16.77
N VAL A 310 9.87 12.03 -16.42
CA VAL A 310 8.49 11.66 -16.75
C VAL A 310 7.87 12.63 -17.74
N GLY A 311 7.22 12.12 -18.79
CA GLY A 311 6.54 12.94 -19.79
C GLY A 311 5.10 13.30 -19.41
N TYR A 312 4.35 12.35 -18.85
CA TYR A 312 2.95 12.56 -18.42
C TYR A 312 2.61 11.86 -17.09
N GLY A 313 1.48 12.25 -16.49
CA GLY A 313 1.02 11.80 -15.18
C GLY A 313 1.32 12.78 -14.05
N LEU A 314 2.06 13.86 -14.29
CA LEU A 314 2.28 14.96 -13.34
C LEU A 314 1.85 16.33 -13.92
N GLU A 315 0.78 16.37 -14.70
CA GLU A 315 0.30 17.57 -15.40
C GLU A 315 -0.06 18.71 -14.43
N GLN A 316 -0.39 18.37 -13.19
CA GLN A 316 -0.64 19.32 -12.10
C GLN A 316 0.56 20.26 -11.85
N LEU A 317 1.78 19.83 -12.20
CA LEU A 317 3.00 20.63 -12.07
C LEU A 317 3.29 21.48 -13.32
N ALA A 318 2.74 21.12 -14.48
CA ALA A 318 3.07 21.74 -15.77
C ALA A 318 2.80 23.26 -15.78
N ASN A 319 1.71 23.69 -15.14
CA ASN A 319 1.25 25.08 -15.12
C ASN A 319 1.92 25.97 -14.07
N PHE A 320 2.85 25.43 -13.27
CA PHE A 320 3.53 26.17 -12.21
C PHE A 320 4.97 26.53 -12.60
N THR A 321 5.41 27.74 -12.24
CA THR A 321 6.84 28.11 -12.27
C THR A 321 7.64 27.26 -11.27
N ALA A 322 8.97 27.18 -11.41
CA ALA A 322 9.81 26.38 -10.51
C ALA A 322 9.62 26.72 -9.02
N GLY A 323 9.46 28.01 -8.68
CA GLY A 323 9.16 28.45 -7.31
C GLY A 323 7.78 27.99 -6.82
N GLN A 324 6.77 28.08 -7.69
CA GLN A 324 5.41 27.61 -7.40
C GLN A 324 5.33 26.09 -7.29
N ARG A 325 6.04 25.32 -8.14
CA ARG A 325 6.16 23.85 -8.04
C ARG A 325 6.71 23.45 -6.68
N LYS A 326 7.77 24.13 -6.20
CA LYS A 326 8.39 23.84 -4.91
C LYS A 326 7.45 24.11 -3.74
N LEU A 327 6.67 25.20 -3.79
CA LEU A 327 5.66 25.50 -2.78
C LEU A 327 4.51 24.48 -2.80
N PHE A 328 3.99 24.16 -3.98
CA PHE A 328 2.93 23.18 -4.18
C PHE A 328 3.31 21.78 -3.67
N LEU A 329 4.53 21.30 -3.95
CA LEU A 329 5.05 20.02 -3.48
C LEU A 329 5.29 20.00 -1.95
N LYS A 330 5.51 21.15 -1.32
CA LYS A 330 5.63 21.28 0.13
C LYS A 330 4.26 21.20 0.80
N ASP A 331 3.26 21.83 0.20
CA ASP A 331 1.88 21.82 0.70
C ASP A 331 1.16 20.50 0.40
N ASN A 332 1.62 19.75 -0.63
CA ASN A 332 1.07 18.45 -1.03
C ASN A 332 2.13 17.33 -0.92
N PRO A 333 2.55 16.94 0.29
CA PRO A 333 3.51 15.85 0.48
C PRO A 333 2.97 14.48 0.04
N GLY A 334 1.65 14.37 -0.16
CA GLY A 334 0.98 13.18 -0.63
C GLY A 334 1.14 12.89 -2.14
N LEU A 335 1.53 13.88 -2.95
CA LEU A 335 1.77 13.68 -4.38
C LEU A 335 3.09 12.92 -4.57
N LEU A 336 2.99 11.71 -5.14
CA LEU A 336 4.10 10.78 -5.37
C LEU A 336 4.98 10.58 -4.11
N ARG A 337 4.41 9.94 -3.08
CA ARG A 337 5.06 9.75 -1.77
C ARG A 337 6.38 9.00 -1.90
N HIS A 338 7.35 9.32 -1.05
CA HIS A 338 8.56 8.52 -0.93
C HIS A 338 8.19 7.08 -0.51
N GLN A 339 8.84 6.07 -1.12
CA GLN A 339 8.54 4.64 -0.98
C GLN A 339 7.15 4.22 -1.50
N SER A 340 6.53 5.01 -2.39
CA SER A 340 5.34 4.52 -3.11
C SER A 340 5.72 3.30 -3.93
N PHE A 341 4.96 2.22 -3.79
CA PHE A 341 5.17 0.98 -4.53
C PHE A 341 4.52 1.07 -5.90
N GLY A 342 5.13 0.46 -6.91
CA GLY A 342 4.52 0.38 -8.22
C GLY A 342 5.15 -0.65 -9.15
N ALA A 343 4.43 -0.96 -10.21
CA ALA A 343 4.86 -1.87 -11.26
C ALA A 343 5.46 -1.11 -12.44
N ILE A 344 6.48 -1.70 -13.05
CA ILE A 344 7.12 -1.21 -14.27
C ILE A 344 6.50 -1.93 -15.45
N ARG A 345 5.82 -1.16 -16.31
CA ARG A 345 5.19 -1.64 -17.54
C ARG A 345 6.03 -1.23 -18.74
N CYS A 346 6.28 -2.16 -19.63
CA CYS A 346 6.95 -1.94 -20.91
C CYS A 346 6.16 -2.64 -22.00
N ASP A 347 5.70 -1.90 -23.01
CA ASP A 347 4.98 -2.43 -24.17
C ASP A 347 3.86 -3.41 -23.78
N ASP A 348 3.05 -3.00 -22.79
CA ASP A 348 1.94 -3.75 -22.15
C ASP A 348 2.31 -4.90 -21.20
N ASP A 349 3.58 -5.25 -21.05
CA ASP A 349 4.04 -6.29 -20.11
C ASP A 349 4.57 -5.71 -18.79
N ILE A 350 4.25 -6.36 -17.67
CA ILE A 350 4.87 -6.05 -16.37
C ILE A 350 6.23 -6.73 -16.27
N ILE A 351 7.31 -5.93 -16.20
CA ILE A 351 8.69 -6.44 -16.10
C ILE A 351 9.08 -6.70 -14.64
N GLY A 352 8.56 -5.89 -13.71
CA GLY A 352 8.85 -6.02 -12.29
C GLY A 352 8.36 -4.82 -11.49
N PHE A 353 8.91 -4.67 -10.29
CA PHE A 353 8.42 -3.69 -9.31
C PHE A 353 9.52 -2.78 -8.79
N ALA A 354 9.13 -1.55 -8.45
CA ALA A 354 10.01 -0.52 -7.93
C ALA A 354 9.33 0.35 -6.87
N LEU A 355 10.16 1.03 -6.08
CA LEU A 355 9.77 1.99 -5.05
C LEU A 355 10.21 3.39 -5.47
N VAL A 356 9.34 4.37 -5.26
CA VAL A 356 9.63 5.78 -5.59
C VAL A 356 10.61 6.39 -4.59
N VAL A 357 11.71 6.93 -5.08
CA VAL A 357 12.62 7.81 -4.35
C VAL A 357 12.29 9.26 -4.66
N ARG A 358 11.41 9.85 -3.84
CA ARG A 358 11.01 11.27 -3.95
C ARG A 358 12.17 12.22 -3.59
N ASN A 359 12.50 13.13 -4.52
CA ASN A 359 13.38 14.28 -4.28
C ASN A 359 12.68 15.55 -4.79
N THR A 360 12.44 16.52 -3.92
CA THR A 360 11.73 17.76 -4.26
C THR A 360 12.46 18.57 -5.32
N ASP A 361 13.80 18.64 -5.27
CA ASP A 361 14.56 19.44 -6.24
C ASP A 361 14.58 18.80 -7.64
N ASP A 362 14.40 17.48 -7.72
CA ASP A 362 14.28 16.77 -9.00
C ASP A 362 12.85 16.86 -9.57
N LEU A 363 11.82 16.83 -8.71
CA LEU A 363 10.43 16.99 -9.12
C LEU A 363 10.07 18.40 -9.60
N VAL A 364 10.84 19.41 -9.22
CA VAL A 364 10.66 20.80 -9.66
C VAL A 364 11.12 21.02 -11.12
N ARG A 365 11.98 20.13 -11.64
CA ARG A 365 12.51 20.22 -13.01
C ARG A 365 11.40 20.17 -14.06
N ASP A 366 11.70 20.65 -15.25
CA ASP A 366 10.78 20.60 -16.39
C ASP A 366 11.44 19.91 -17.58
N PRO A 367 10.96 18.73 -18.00
CA PRO A 367 9.97 17.88 -17.32
C PRO A 367 10.44 17.31 -15.95
N PRO A 368 9.52 16.90 -15.05
CA PRO A 368 9.86 16.42 -13.71
C PRO A 368 10.73 15.16 -13.70
N VAL A 369 11.55 15.00 -12.65
CA VAL A 369 12.42 13.82 -12.45
C VAL A 369 12.19 13.20 -11.07
N PHE A 370 12.19 11.88 -10.98
CA PHE A 370 12.17 11.15 -9.71
C PHE A 370 13.03 9.88 -9.78
N GLY A 371 13.37 9.29 -8.62
CA GLY A 371 14.15 8.05 -8.58
C GLY A 371 13.25 6.81 -8.49
N LEU A 372 13.67 5.73 -9.15
CA LEU A 372 13.10 4.39 -9.06
C LEU A 372 14.12 3.46 -8.39
N GLN A 373 13.76 2.93 -7.23
CA GLN A 373 14.54 1.91 -6.54
C GLN A 373 13.91 0.54 -6.81
N PHE A 374 14.56 -0.29 -7.61
CA PHE A 374 14.03 -1.61 -7.96
C PHE A 374 14.06 -2.58 -6.78
N CYS A 375 13.05 -3.43 -6.69
CA CYS A 375 12.91 -4.42 -5.62
C CYS A 375 13.90 -5.60 -5.76
N SER A 376 14.45 -5.83 -6.95
CA SER A 376 15.49 -6.83 -7.22
C SER A 376 16.50 -6.28 -8.24
N PRO A 377 17.81 -6.59 -8.10
CA PRO A 377 18.82 -6.28 -9.10
C PRO A 377 18.48 -6.82 -10.49
N ASP A 378 17.88 -8.02 -10.57
CA ASP A 378 17.52 -8.65 -11.84
C ASP A 378 16.49 -7.82 -12.62
N VAL A 379 15.56 -7.18 -11.90
CA VAL A 379 14.55 -6.30 -12.51
C VAL A 379 15.22 -5.06 -13.08
N MET A 380 16.19 -4.48 -12.35
CA MET A 380 16.95 -3.34 -12.84
C MET A 380 17.70 -3.69 -14.13
N THR A 381 18.38 -4.84 -14.17
CA THR A 381 19.08 -5.32 -15.38
C THR A 381 18.12 -5.56 -16.53
N LYS A 382 16.96 -6.20 -16.29
CA LYS A 382 15.92 -6.41 -17.33
C LYS A 382 15.42 -5.09 -17.91
N VAL A 383 15.08 -4.13 -17.05
CA VAL A 383 14.62 -2.81 -17.48
C VAL A 383 15.71 -2.12 -18.29
N ILE A 384 16.96 -2.11 -17.81
CA ILE A 384 18.07 -1.46 -18.52
C ILE A 384 18.28 -2.08 -19.91
N ASN A 385 18.22 -3.40 -20.03
CA ASN A 385 18.39 -4.10 -21.31
C ASN A 385 17.23 -3.88 -22.29
N MET A 386 16.01 -3.59 -21.79
CA MET A 386 14.83 -3.36 -22.61
C MET A 386 14.68 -1.90 -23.06
N LEU A 387 15.31 -0.95 -22.37
CA LEU A 387 15.28 0.48 -22.70
C LEU A 387 15.56 0.81 -24.18
N PRO A 388 16.56 0.20 -24.86
CA PRO A 388 16.87 0.55 -26.25
C PRO A 388 15.78 0.12 -27.24
N THR A 389 14.98 -0.89 -26.88
CA THR A 389 13.99 -1.52 -27.76
C THR A 389 12.54 -1.20 -27.39
N ALA A 390 12.31 -0.69 -26.17
CA ALA A 390 10.99 -0.40 -25.63
C ALA A 390 10.34 0.77 -26.38
N GLN A 391 9.06 0.61 -26.79
CA GLN A 391 8.29 1.72 -27.36
C GLN A 391 7.76 2.64 -26.26
N SER A 392 7.40 2.06 -25.11
CA SER A 392 6.86 2.78 -23.96
C SER A 392 7.36 2.18 -22.65
N LEU A 393 7.80 3.04 -21.72
CA LEU A 393 8.13 2.67 -20.35
C LEU A 393 7.29 3.49 -19.38
N GLU A 394 6.60 2.79 -18.49
CA GLU A 394 5.67 3.40 -17.54
C GLU A 394 5.83 2.83 -16.12
N PHE A 395 5.47 3.65 -15.14
CA PHE A 395 5.35 3.27 -13.75
C PHE A 395 3.89 3.39 -13.32
N LEU A 396 3.33 2.26 -12.89
CA LEU A 396 1.97 2.14 -12.36
C LEU A 396 2.04 2.22 -10.84
N ALA A 397 1.59 3.32 -10.22
CA ALA A 397 1.63 3.46 -8.77
C ALA A 397 0.50 2.64 -8.10
N LEU A 398 0.87 1.64 -7.30
CA LEU A 398 -0.06 0.67 -6.71
C LEU A 398 -0.34 1.01 -5.24
N ASP A 399 -1.55 0.73 -4.77
CA ASP A 399 -1.99 1.01 -3.39
C ASP A 399 -1.73 -0.16 -2.42
N THR A 400 -1.34 -1.32 -2.96
CA THR A 400 -0.99 -2.52 -2.21
C THR A 400 0.11 -2.20 -1.17
N PRO A 401 -0.14 -2.42 0.14
CA PRO A 401 0.76 -1.99 1.21
C PRO A 401 1.89 -3.00 1.41
N MET A 402 2.79 -3.11 0.41
CA MET A 402 3.89 -4.09 0.42
C MET A 402 4.78 -4.03 1.67
N PHE A 403 4.90 -2.87 2.30
CA PHE A 403 5.64 -2.67 3.54
C PHE A 403 5.11 -3.51 4.72
N ALA A 404 3.85 -3.96 4.68
CA ALA A 404 3.23 -4.79 5.71
C ALA A 404 3.49 -6.29 5.48
N TYR A 405 3.62 -6.72 4.23
CA TYR A 405 3.76 -8.12 3.84
C TYR A 405 5.21 -8.56 3.66
N GLU A 406 6.02 -7.78 2.92
CA GLU A 406 7.37 -8.18 2.52
C GLU A 406 8.27 -8.53 3.71
N PRO A 407 8.33 -7.75 4.81
CA PRO A 407 9.20 -8.08 5.92
C PRO A 407 8.78 -9.40 6.59
N VAL A 408 7.48 -9.63 6.75
CA VAL A 408 6.93 -10.85 7.39
C VAL A 408 7.21 -12.08 6.52
N LEU A 409 6.93 -12.00 5.22
CA LEU A 409 7.22 -13.07 4.27
C LEU A 409 8.72 -13.39 4.21
N SER A 410 9.57 -12.36 4.21
CA SER A 410 11.03 -12.50 4.25
C SER A 410 11.51 -13.21 5.51
N ARG A 411 10.86 -12.97 6.65
CA ARG A 411 11.14 -13.66 7.91
C ARG A 411 10.70 -15.11 7.92
N LEU A 412 9.46 -15.41 7.51
CA LEU A 412 8.98 -16.79 7.40
C LEU A 412 9.90 -17.63 6.52
N LYS A 413 10.38 -17.04 5.41
CA LYS A 413 11.31 -17.67 4.47
C LYS A 413 12.67 -18.05 5.11
N LYS A 414 13.11 -17.30 6.12
CA LYS A 414 14.38 -17.51 6.83
C LYS A 414 14.27 -18.46 8.02
N LEU A 415 13.06 -18.79 8.49
CA LEU A 415 12.87 -19.74 9.58
C LEU A 415 13.20 -21.15 9.09
N VAL A 416 14.27 -21.72 9.65
CA VAL A 416 14.68 -23.11 9.39
C VAL A 416 13.93 -24.05 10.33
N GLU A 417 13.97 -23.74 11.62
CA GLU A 417 13.24 -24.45 12.68
C GLU A 417 12.17 -23.54 13.27
N LEU A 418 11.05 -24.14 13.71
CA LEU A 418 9.95 -23.42 14.33
C LEU A 418 10.18 -23.34 15.85
N PRO A 419 10.42 -22.14 16.43
CA PRO A 419 10.53 -22.02 17.88
C PRO A 419 9.23 -22.44 18.56
N LEU A 420 9.33 -23.18 19.67
CA LEU A 420 8.18 -23.72 20.41
C LEU A 420 7.28 -24.64 19.57
N GLU A 421 7.84 -25.32 18.56
CA GLU A 421 7.11 -26.24 17.66
C GLU A 421 6.16 -27.18 18.41
N THR A 422 6.67 -27.85 19.45
CA THR A 422 5.88 -28.83 20.20
C THR A 422 4.66 -28.20 20.87
N GLN A 423 4.82 -27.00 21.45
CA GLN A 423 3.74 -26.28 22.12
C GLN A 423 2.74 -25.68 21.13
N LEU A 424 3.19 -25.30 19.93
CA LEU A 424 2.37 -24.63 18.92
C LEU A 424 1.57 -25.60 18.02
N LEU A 425 2.09 -26.82 17.79
CA LEU A 425 1.55 -27.78 16.82
C LEU A 425 1.11 -29.13 17.43
N HIS A 426 1.44 -29.41 18.69
CA HIS A 426 0.97 -30.59 19.41
C HIS A 426 0.11 -30.19 20.60
N CYS A 427 -1.15 -30.62 20.61
CA CYS A 427 -2.03 -30.44 21.75
C CYS A 427 -1.69 -31.49 22.83
N CYS A 428 -0.67 -31.22 23.65
CA CYS A 428 -0.38 -32.02 24.83
C CYS A 428 -1.32 -31.62 25.98
N LYS A 429 -2.26 -32.50 26.35
CA LYS A 429 -3.27 -32.25 27.40
C LYS A 429 -2.68 -32.11 28.82
N SER A 430 -1.41 -32.45 29.03
CA SER A 430 -0.74 -32.36 30.32
C SER A 430 0.76 -32.44 30.15
N VAL A 431 1.45 -31.31 30.05
CA VAL A 431 2.87 -31.22 30.41
C VAL A 431 3.09 -29.85 31.06
N VAL A 432 3.13 -29.83 32.39
CA VAL A 432 3.90 -28.78 33.07
C VAL A 432 5.31 -28.93 32.55
N ASP A 433 5.85 -27.88 31.94
CA ASP A 433 7.17 -27.93 31.32
C ASP A 433 8.21 -28.00 32.46
N GLU A 434 8.65 -29.23 32.81
CA GLU A 434 9.59 -29.49 33.91
C GLU A 434 10.94 -28.76 33.74
N HIS A 435 11.22 -28.28 32.52
CA HIS A 435 12.43 -27.56 32.15
C HIS A 435 12.22 -26.04 31.97
N TYR A 436 10.99 -25.53 32.19
CA TYR A 436 10.70 -24.11 32.11
C TYR A 436 11.27 -23.36 33.32
N ALA A 437 12.35 -22.60 33.08
CA ALA A 437 13.09 -21.90 34.14
C ALA A 437 12.23 -21.02 35.06
N PRO A 438 11.21 -20.27 34.57
CA PRO A 438 10.33 -19.49 35.44
C PRO A 438 9.56 -20.35 36.46
N ALA A 439 9.19 -21.59 36.10
CA ALA A 439 8.41 -22.46 36.99
C ALA A 439 9.18 -22.77 38.28
N LYS A 440 10.49 -23.01 38.16
CA LYS A 440 11.39 -23.27 39.31
C LYS A 440 11.65 -22.00 40.13
N LEU A 441 11.83 -20.86 39.46
CA LEU A 441 12.23 -19.61 40.11
C LEU A 441 11.07 -18.97 40.88
N PHE A 442 9.84 -19.14 40.39
CA PHE A 442 8.62 -18.59 40.97
C PHE A 442 7.76 -19.63 41.69
N GLU A 443 8.23 -20.85 41.94
CA GLU A 443 7.44 -21.92 42.56
C GLU A 443 6.78 -21.47 43.88
N ASN A 444 7.56 -20.87 44.78
CA ASN A 444 7.05 -20.32 46.05
C ASN A 444 6.05 -19.16 45.84
N LEU A 445 6.24 -18.36 44.79
CA LEU A 445 5.31 -17.27 44.46
C LEU A 445 4.00 -17.83 43.92
N VAL A 446 4.07 -18.79 43.00
CA VAL A 446 2.92 -19.47 42.42
C VAL A 446 2.14 -20.23 43.50
N GLN A 447 2.83 -20.94 44.39
CA GLN A 447 2.22 -21.58 45.56
C GLN A 447 1.52 -20.54 46.46
N LYS A 448 2.13 -19.38 46.73
CA LYS A 448 1.47 -18.30 47.49
C LYS A 448 0.26 -17.72 46.77
N VAL A 449 0.37 -17.50 45.46
CA VAL A 449 -0.70 -16.97 44.60
C VAL A 449 -1.88 -17.96 44.53
N ARG A 450 -1.62 -19.26 44.60
CA ARG A 450 -2.64 -20.34 44.63
C ARG A 450 -3.17 -20.68 46.03
N ALA A 451 -2.35 -20.57 47.08
CA ALA A 451 -2.71 -20.96 48.45
C ALA A 451 -3.62 -19.97 49.18
N LEU A 452 -3.73 -18.73 48.70
CA LEU A 452 -4.64 -17.73 49.27
C LEU A 452 -6.07 -17.99 48.78
N SER A 453 -6.88 -18.65 49.60
CA SER A 453 -8.28 -18.98 49.31
C SER A 453 -9.22 -17.83 49.66
N THR A 454 -9.93 -17.34 48.64
CA THR A 454 -11.04 -16.35 48.63
C THR A 454 -10.66 -14.87 48.89
N GLY A 455 -11.04 -14.00 47.94
CA GLY A 455 -10.92 -12.54 48.04
C GLY A 455 -9.87 -11.91 47.10
N VAL A 456 -9.70 -10.60 47.22
CA VAL A 456 -8.70 -9.83 46.48
C VAL A 456 -7.29 -10.21 46.96
N LYS A 457 -6.50 -10.84 46.10
CA LYS A 457 -5.13 -11.28 46.37
C LYS A 457 -4.18 -10.08 46.28
N VAL A 458 -3.40 -9.82 47.33
CA VAL A 458 -2.37 -8.77 47.33
C VAL A 458 -1.01 -9.41 47.04
N LEU A 459 -0.50 -9.21 45.82
CA LEU A 459 0.84 -9.59 45.42
C LEU A 459 1.81 -8.46 45.77
N ARG A 460 2.88 -8.77 46.51
CA ARG A 460 3.96 -7.82 46.81
C ARG A 460 5.19 -8.16 45.97
N LEU A 461 5.71 -7.18 45.25
CA LEU A 461 6.93 -7.28 44.46
C LEU A 461 7.85 -6.12 44.86
N GLY A 462 8.81 -6.39 45.76
CA GLY A 462 9.55 -5.33 46.43
C GLY A 462 8.61 -4.46 47.26
N ASP A 463 8.67 -3.14 47.05
CA ASP A 463 7.81 -2.16 47.73
C ASP A 463 6.41 -2.03 47.09
N ASP A 464 6.22 -2.56 45.88
CA ASP A 464 4.99 -2.43 45.13
C ASP A 464 3.93 -3.45 45.55
N LYS A 465 2.68 -2.98 45.64
CA LYS A 465 1.51 -3.78 46.00
C LYS A 465 0.53 -3.84 44.85
N PHE A 466 0.26 -5.05 44.37
CA PHE A 466 -0.70 -5.31 43.29
C PHE A 466 -1.91 -6.06 43.84
N SER A 467 -3.09 -5.63 43.42
CA SER A 467 -4.38 -6.19 43.83
C SER A 467 -4.92 -6.98 42.65
N LEU A 468 -5.12 -8.29 42.86
CA LEU A 468 -5.49 -9.25 41.83
C LEU A 468 -6.73 -10.02 42.26
N ASP A 469 -7.63 -10.29 41.31
CA ASP A 469 -8.65 -11.30 41.53
C ASP A 469 -8.08 -12.73 41.33
N GLU A 470 -8.91 -13.74 41.60
CA GLU A 470 -8.51 -15.14 41.50
C GLU A 470 -8.13 -15.54 40.06
N ALA A 471 -8.89 -15.10 39.06
CA ALA A 471 -8.64 -15.43 37.66
C ALA A 471 -7.37 -14.74 37.12
N GLN A 472 -7.11 -13.50 37.53
CA GLN A 472 -5.88 -12.77 37.21
C GLN A 472 -4.66 -13.42 37.88
N ALA A 473 -4.81 -13.89 39.12
CA ALA A 473 -3.77 -14.65 39.82
C ALA A 473 -3.46 -15.99 39.12
N ASP A 474 -4.48 -16.72 38.70
CA ASP A 474 -4.32 -17.98 37.97
C ASP A 474 -3.70 -17.76 36.58
N ALA A 475 -4.08 -16.68 35.90
CA ALA A 475 -3.45 -16.24 34.66
C ALA A 475 -1.94 -15.98 34.85
N LEU A 476 -1.55 -15.24 35.90
CA LEU A 476 -0.14 -15.01 36.21
C LEU A 476 0.60 -16.32 36.55
N ALA A 477 -0.02 -17.21 37.32
CA ALA A 477 0.54 -18.53 37.60
C ALA A 477 0.77 -19.33 36.31
N SER A 478 -0.20 -19.32 35.39
CA SER A 478 -0.08 -19.98 34.09
C SER A 478 1.08 -19.42 33.25
N ILE A 479 1.39 -18.13 33.33
CA ILE A 479 2.53 -17.52 32.63
C ILE A 479 3.86 -17.99 33.23
N MET A 480 3.92 -18.20 34.54
CA MET A 480 5.12 -18.64 35.24
C MET A 480 5.38 -20.15 35.09
N GLU A 481 4.34 -20.96 34.88
CA GLU A 481 4.47 -22.43 34.81
C GLU A 481 4.65 -22.98 33.39
N ARG A 482 4.38 -22.18 32.35
CA ARG A 482 4.25 -22.70 30.98
C ARG A 482 5.01 -21.87 29.97
N SER A 483 5.71 -22.56 29.07
CA SER A 483 6.38 -21.97 27.90
C SER A 483 5.39 -21.42 26.87
N LEU A 484 4.15 -21.90 26.83
CA LEU A 484 3.05 -21.28 26.09
C LEU A 484 1.90 -20.94 27.04
N ALA A 485 1.64 -19.64 27.23
CA ALA A 485 0.57 -19.15 28.08
C ALA A 485 -0.45 -18.38 27.23
N ILE A 486 -1.71 -18.85 27.25
CA ILE A 486 -2.83 -18.21 26.54
C ILE A 486 -3.76 -17.60 27.58
N ILE A 487 -3.90 -16.28 27.56
CA ILE A 487 -4.76 -15.53 28.46
C ILE A 487 -5.90 -14.93 27.67
N GLN A 488 -7.09 -15.49 27.84
CA GLN A 488 -8.31 -14.89 27.32
C GLN A 488 -8.79 -13.81 28.26
N GLY A 489 -8.91 -12.58 27.76
CA GLY A 489 -9.48 -11.49 28.55
C GLY A 489 -10.69 -10.86 27.87
N PRO A 490 -11.91 -11.13 28.34
CA PRO A 490 -13.10 -10.39 27.96
C PRO A 490 -12.93 -8.86 28.14
N PRO A 491 -13.79 -8.04 27.55
CA PRO A 491 -13.70 -6.58 27.66
C PRO A 491 -13.67 -6.09 29.11
N GLY A 492 -12.74 -5.18 29.43
CA GLY A 492 -12.64 -4.55 30.75
C GLY A 492 -12.07 -5.43 31.88
N THR A 493 -11.54 -6.62 31.59
CA THR A 493 -11.05 -7.56 32.61
C THR A 493 -9.60 -7.36 33.07
N GLY A 494 -8.92 -6.34 32.54
CA GLY A 494 -7.55 -6.01 32.94
C GLY A 494 -6.46 -6.81 32.22
N LYS A 495 -6.66 -7.21 30.96
CA LYS A 495 -5.64 -7.86 30.09
C LYS A 495 -4.26 -7.18 30.19
N SER A 496 -4.22 -5.88 29.91
CA SER A 496 -3.00 -5.08 29.89
C SER A 496 -2.36 -4.99 31.29
N TYR A 497 -3.18 -4.94 32.35
CA TYR A 497 -2.71 -4.95 33.74
C TYR A 497 -2.02 -6.27 34.11
N VAL A 498 -2.61 -7.42 33.76
CA VAL A 498 -2.00 -8.75 33.96
C VAL A 498 -0.70 -8.87 33.15
N GLY A 499 -0.70 -8.40 31.90
CA GLY A 499 0.50 -8.39 31.06
C GLY A 499 1.63 -7.54 31.63
N ALA A 500 1.32 -6.37 32.21
CA ALA A 500 2.32 -5.50 32.83
C ALA A 500 2.95 -6.13 34.08
N ILE A 501 2.13 -6.77 34.94
CA ILE A 501 2.63 -7.51 36.10
C ILE A 501 3.48 -8.70 35.66
N ALA A 502 3.05 -9.44 34.64
CA ALA A 502 3.81 -10.55 34.08
C ALA A 502 5.18 -10.10 33.56
N ALA A 503 5.23 -8.98 32.83
CA ALA A 503 6.48 -8.40 32.36
C ALA A 503 7.41 -8.04 33.54
N LYS A 504 6.87 -7.38 34.58
CA LYS A 504 7.63 -7.03 35.78
C LYS A 504 8.17 -8.27 36.52
N LEU A 505 7.39 -9.34 36.61
CA LEU A 505 7.82 -10.61 37.19
C LEU A 505 8.96 -11.24 36.38
N LEU A 506 8.80 -11.37 35.07
CA LEU A 506 9.81 -11.96 34.20
C LEU A 506 11.13 -11.17 34.21
N LEU A 507 11.08 -9.86 34.43
CA LEU A 507 12.29 -9.05 34.63
C LEU A 507 13.09 -9.39 35.90
N HIS A 508 12.50 -10.07 36.89
CA HIS A 508 13.27 -10.54 38.04
C HIS A 508 14.21 -11.70 37.68
N ILE A 509 13.99 -12.36 36.54
CA ILE A 509 14.91 -13.36 36.01
C ILE A 509 16.17 -12.63 35.51
N PRO A 510 17.37 -12.93 36.04
CA PRO A 510 18.59 -12.24 35.64
C PRO A 510 18.86 -12.39 34.14
N GLY A 511 19.12 -11.28 33.46
CA GLY A 511 19.44 -11.26 32.04
C GLY A 511 18.26 -11.52 31.08
N ALA A 512 17.06 -11.83 31.59
CA ALA A 512 15.90 -12.10 30.75
C ALA A 512 15.48 -10.88 29.94
N ARG A 513 15.14 -11.10 28.67
CA ARG A 513 14.64 -10.06 27.77
C ARG A 513 13.25 -10.40 27.23
N ILE A 514 12.43 -9.36 27.08
CA ILE A 514 11.03 -9.45 26.69
C ILE A 514 10.82 -8.65 25.41
N LEU A 515 10.29 -9.30 24.38
CA LEU A 515 9.76 -8.66 23.18
C LEU A 515 8.25 -8.47 23.36
N VAL A 516 7.80 -7.22 23.38
CA VAL A 516 6.37 -6.86 23.41
C VAL A 516 5.91 -6.58 22.00
N LEU A 517 4.91 -7.33 21.55
CA LEU A 517 4.31 -7.23 20.23
C LEU A 517 2.85 -6.79 20.33
N SER A 518 2.43 -5.88 19.46
CA SER A 518 1.03 -5.52 19.26
C SER A 518 0.73 -5.27 17.78
N TYR A 519 -0.55 -5.32 17.39
CA TYR A 519 -0.97 -5.04 16.01
C TYR A 519 -0.89 -3.55 15.69
N THR A 520 -1.37 -2.69 16.61
CA THR A 520 -1.48 -1.24 16.39
C THR A 520 -0.42 -0.47 17.17
N ASN A 521 -0.03 0.70 16.65
CA ASN A 521 0.87 1.59 17.40
C ASN A 521 0.20 2.05 18.70
N HIS A 522 -1.10 2.37 18.67
CA HIS A 522 -1.83 2.86 19.84
C HIS A 522 -1.84 1.85 21.00
N ALA A 523 -2.17 0.59 20.72
CA ALA A 523 -2.18 -0.45 21.76
C ALA A 523 -0.77 -0.72 22.31
N LEU A 524 0.26 -0.70 21.45
CA LEU A 524 1.66 -0.76 21.90
C LEU A 524 2.03 0.41 22.82
N ASP A 525 1.67 1.65 22.44
CA ASP A 525 1.90 2.83 23.27
C ASP A 525 1.26 2.71 24.64
N GLN A 526 -0.02 2.34 24.66
CA GLN A 526 -0.79 2.19 25.88
C GLN A 526 -0.15 1.15 26.81
N PHE A 527 0.29 0.02 26.26
CA PHE A 527 0.94 -1.02 27.05
C PHE A 527 2.32 -0.57 27.58
N LEU A 528 3.14 0.10 26.77
CA LEU A 528 4.43 0.63 27.21
C LEU A 528 4.26 1.71 28.30
N GLU A 529 3.22 2.53 28.22
CA GLU A 529 2.85 3.46 29.28
C GLU A 529 2.47 2.74 30.57
N ASP A 530 1.75 1.63 30.48
CA ASP A 530 1.38 0.83 31.64
C ASP A 530 2.61 0.17 32.28
N LEU A 531 3.62 -0.21 31.48
CA LEU A 531 4.94 -0.65 31.98
C LEU A 531 5.70 0.48 32.70
N LEU A 532 5.64 1.71 32.21
CA LEU A 532 6.21 2.86 32.92
C LEU A 532 5.48 3.11 34.25
N LYS A 533 4.14 3.09 34.25
CA LYS A 533 3.30 3.31 35.45
C LYS A 533 3.53 2.25 36.52
N ILE A 534 3.81 1.01 36.12
CA ILE A 534 4.10 -0.08 37.07
C ILE A 534 5.52 -0.02 37.65
N GLY A 535 6.33 0.97 37.27
CA GLY A 535 7.65 1.23 37.83
C GLY A 535 8.80 0.52 37.12
N ILE A 536 8.64 0.13 35.84
CA ILE A 536 9.76 -0.36 35.03
C ILE A 536 10.57 0.84 34.56
N GLU A 537 11.88 0.80 34.79
CA GLU A 537 12.80 1.88 34.45
C GLU A 537 12.82 2.16 32.94
N GLN A 538 12.73 3.43 32.58
CA GLN A 538 12.74 3.89 31.18
C GLN A 538 14.00 3.42 30.43
N ASP A 539 15.16 3.42 31.09
CA ASP A 539 16.45 3.04 30.48
C ASP A 539 16.52 1.55 30.11
N SER A 540 15.72 0.71 30.77
CA SER A 540 15.62 -0.72 30.47
C SER A 540 14.78 -1.02 29.22
N MET A 541 14.07 -0.03 28.68
CA MET A 541 13.08 -0.19 27.62
C MET A 541 13.47 0.55 26.34
N THR A 542 13.03 0.01 25.21
CA THR A 542 13.10 0.69 23.91
C THR A 542 11.91 0.35 23.03
N ARG A 543 11.53 1.29 22.17
CA ARG A 543 10.42 1.20 21.23
C ARG A 543 10.93 1.27 19.80
N LEU A 544 10.65 0.26 18.99
CA LEU A 544 10.98 0.26 17.55
C LEU A 544 9.77 0.71 16.73
N GLY A 545 9.96 1.72 15.88
CA GLY A 545 8.96 2.20 14.94
C GLY A 545 8.88 3.72 14.87
N SER A 546 8.46 4.24 13.71
CA SER A 546 8.48 5.68 13.43
C SER A 546 7.32 6.47 14.04
N LYS A 547 6.28 5.80 14.55
CA LYS A 547 5.10 6.41 15.16
C LYS A 547 5.06 6.07 16.65
N TYR A 548 4.84 7.09 17.47
CA TYR A 548 4.77 7.00 18.93
C TYR A 548 3.91 8.14 19.47
N SER A 549 3.31 7.92 20.64
CA SER A 549 2.65 8.95 21.43
C SER A 549 3.67 9.90 22.06
N THR A 550 3.19 11.05 22.55
CA THR A 550 4.04 11.96 23.32
C THR A 550 4.62 11.32 24.57
N ALA A 551 3.90 10.39 25.21
CA ALA A 551 4.33 9.70 26.43
C ALA A 551 5.46 8.70 26.16
N THR A 552 5.44 7.99 25.02
CA THR A 552 6.46 6.99 24.68
C THR A 552 7.59 7.54 23.79
N ALA A 553 7.58 8.83 23.45
CA ALA A 553 8.58 9.46 22.58
C ALA A 553 10.02 9.28 23.08
N CYS A 554 10.22 9.27 24.40
CA CYS A 554 11.52 9.03 25.04
C CYS A 554 12.02 7.58 24.93
N LEU A 555 11.12 6.63 24.66
CA LEU A 555 11.45 5.23 24.44
C LEU A 555 11.90 4.96 22.99
N SER A 556 11.75 5.92 22.09
CA SER A 556 12.10 5.78 20.67
C SER A 556 13.56 5.35 20.48
N PHE A 557 13.74 4.18 19.85
CA PHE A 557 15.07 3.65 19.56
C PHE A 557 15.89 4.59 18.67
N GLU A 558 15.25 5.25 17.69
CA GLU A 558 15.93 6.22 16.84
C GLU A 558 16.48 7.43 17.63
N THR A 559 15.78 7.86 18.68
CA THR A 559 16.24 8.94 19.57
C THR A 559 17.40 8.46 20.44
N GLN A 560 17.21 7.33 21.14
CA GLN A 560 18.23 6.72 22.01
C GLN A 560 19.52 6.39 21.23
N SER A 561 19.40 5.87 20.01
CA SER A 561 20.55 5.55 19.15
C SER A 561 21.32 6.79 18.70
N ARG A 562 20.66 7.93 18.46
CA ARG A 562 21.34 9.19 18.10
C ARG A 562 22.13 9.77 19.26
N GLU A 563 21.62 9.64 20.48
CA GLU A 563 22.30 10.09 21.70
C GLU A 563 23.53 9.22 22.01
N ALA A 564 23.42 7.90 21.80
CA ALA A 564 24.52 6.94 21.98
C ALA A 564 25.61 7.00 20.90
N ALA A 565 25.30 7.47 19.68
CA ALA A 565 26.20 7.46 18.51
C ALA A 565 27.39 8.45 18.59
N SER A 566 27.64 9.08 19.74
CA SER A 566 28.70 10.09 19.91
C SER A 566 30.13 9.53 20.08
N ARG A 567 30.35 8.19 20.01
CA ARG A 567 31.69 7.58 20.19
C ARG A 567 31.94 6.38 19.27
N LEU A 568 32.30 6.63 18.01
CA LEU A 568 32.90 5.61 17.14
C LEU A 568 34.33 5.29 17.59
N THR A 569 34.71 4.01 17.64
CA THR A 569 36.08 3.60 17.98
C THR A 569 37.06 3.85 16.83
N LYS A 570 38.38 3.94 17.10
CA LYS A 570 39.41 4.17 16.06
C LYS A 570 39.37 3.11 14.94
N ALA A 571 39.16 1.84 15.28
CA ALA A 571 39.05 0.76 14.30
C ALA A 571 37.80 0.88 13.41
N GLN A 572 36.67 1.30 14.01
CA GLN A 572 35.43 1.58 13.27
C GLN A 572 35.60 2.78 12.33
N HIS A 573 36.35 3.81 12.76
CA HIS A 573 36.72 4.94 11.90
C HIS A 573 37.53 4.50 10.67
N THR A 574 38.53 3.64 10.86
CA THR A 574 39.35 3.12 9.75
C THR A 574 38.54 2.27 8.77
N LEU A 575 37.68 1.37 9.28
CA LEU A 575 36.81 0.54 8.43
C LEU A 575 35.78 1.39 7.68
N PHE A 576 35.15 2.36 8.34
CA PHE A 576 34.23 3.30 7.71
C PHE A 576 34.91 4.11 6.60
N PHE A 577 36.14 4.59 6.84
CA PHE A 577 36.91 5.31 5.83
C PHE A 577 37.20 4.45 4.60
N ARG A 578 37.62 3.20 4.79
CA ARG A 578 37.88 2.25 3.69
C ARG A 578 36.63 1.98 2.86
N LEU A 579 35.52 1.61 3.51
CA LEU A 579 34.25 1.32 2.84
C LEU A 579 33.69 2.55 2.10
N ARG A 580 33.88 3.74 2.67
CA ARG A 580 33.49 5.00 2.02
C ARG A 580 34.34 5.29 0.78
N GLN A 581 35.63 4.97 0.82
CA GLN A 581 36.52 5.09 -0.34
C GLN A 581 36.11 4.12 -1.45
N GLU A 582 35.80 2.88 -1.10
CA GLU A 582 35.33 1.85 -2.04
C GLU A 582 33.97 2.22 -2.66
N LEU A 583 33.01 2.68 -1.84
CA LEU A 583 31.71 3.16 -2.30
C LEU A 583 31.85 4.37 -3.24
N ASN A 584 32.74 5.32 -2.91
CA ASN A 584 33.02 6.46 -3.78
C ASN A 584 33.64 6.02 -5.11
N ARG A 585 34.59 5.07 -5.09
CA ARG A 585 35.17 4.50 -6.32
C ARG A 585 34.09 3.86 -7.20
N LEU A 586 33.26 2.98 -6.63
CA LEU A 586 32.16 2.34 -7.37
C LEU A 586 31.15 3.36 -7.90
N ARG A 587 30.85 4.40 -7.12
CA ARG A 587 29.96 5.49 -7.55
C ARG A 587 30.52 6.26 -8.74
N THR A 588 31.81 6.55 -8.74
CA THR A 588 32.48 7.23 -9.86
C THR A 588 32.46 6.34 -11.09
N CYS A 589 32.83 5.06 -10.98
CA CYS A 589 32.75 4.12 -12.09
C CYS A 589 31.33 3.99 -12.67
N ILE A 590 30.30 3.86 -11.83
CA ILE A 590 28.90 3.76 -12.30
C ILE A 590 28.47 5.04 -13.04
N LYS A 591 28.85 6.22 -12.55
CA LYS A 591 28.54 7.48 -13.23
C LYS A 591 29.27 7.61 -14.56
N GLU A 592 30.56 7.32 -14.60
CA GLU A 592 31.37 7.38 -15.81
C GLU A 592 30.87 6.39 -16.87
N GLN A 593 30.49 5.17 -16.49
CA GLN A 593 29.93 4.19 -17.42
C GLN A 593 28.55 4.63 -17.92
N PHE A 594 27.67 5.15 -17.05
CA PHE A 594 26.35 5.66 -17.46
C PHE A 594 26.46 6.88 -18.40
N GLU A 595 27.47 7.73 -18.22
CA GLU A 595 27.74 8.88 -19.09
C GLU A 595 28.41 8.49 -20.42
N ASN A 596 29.13 7.35 -20.45
CA ASN A 596 29.86 6.87 -21.63
C ASN A 596 29.08 5.84 -22.48
N ASP A 597 28.10 5.11 -21.94
CA ASP A 597 27.40 4.01 -22.63
C ASP A 597 26.07 4.41 -23.30
N PHE A 598 26.16 5.33 -24.26
CA PHE A 598 25.34 5.22 -25.47
C PHE A 598 26.26 4.71 -26.62
N ASN A 599 26.52 3.38 -26.56
CA ASN A 599 27.24 2.45 -27.47
C ASN A 599 28.78 2.45 -27.43
N PRO A 600 29.47 1.29 -27.24
CA PRO A 600 29.35 0.08 -28.08
C PRO A 600 29.35 -1.27 -27.33
N SER A 601 29.27 -2.38 -28.08
CA SER A 601 29.04 -3.73 -27.55
C SER A 601 30.27 -4.40 -26.93
N SER A 602 30.05 -5.30 -25.96
CA SER A 602 31.11 -6.03 -25.23
C SER A 602 32.07 -6.82 -26.11
N ARG A 603 31.67 -7.16 -27.34
CA ARG A 603 32.50 -7.92 -28.29
C ARG A 603 33.48 -7.04 -29.06
N GLU A 604 33.16 -5.77 -29.28
CA GLU A 604 34.03 -4.79 -29.94
C GLU A 604 35.11 -4.28 -29.00
N LEU A 605 34.76 -4.12 -27.70
CA LEU A 605 35.71 -3.74 -26.64
C LEU A 605 36.75 -4.83 -26.38
N LEU A 606 36.36 -6.11 -26.43
CA LEU A 606 37.28 -7.25 -26.26
C LEU A 606 38.21 -7.42 -27.47
N ASN A 607 37.71 -7.31 -28.70
CA ASN A 607 38.55 -7.36 -29.91
C ASN A 607 39.55 -6.20 -29.97
N TYR A 608 39.15 -5.00 -29.54
CA TYR A 608 40.06 -3.84 -29.51
C TYR A 608 41.21 -4.02 -28.49
N LEU A 609 40.94 -4.65 -27.35
CA LEU A 609 41.95 -4.93 -26.33
C LEU A 609 42.88 -6.10 -26.70
N GLU A 610 42.39 -7.08 -27.48
CA GLU A 610 43.16 -8.25 -27.90
C GLU A 610 44.17 -7.95 -29.02
N PHE A 611 43.83 -7.07 -29.97
CA PHE A 611 44.67 -6.75 -31.13
C PHE A 611 45.38 -5.38 -31.05
N SER A 612 45.32 -4.71 -29.90
CA SER A 612 46.05 -3.45 -29.67
C SER A 612 47.56 -3.72 -29.57
N GLU A 613 48.36 -3.02 -30.39
CA GLU A 613 49.84 -3.07 -30.37
C GLU A 613 50.45 -2.34 -29.16
N ASP A 614 49.62 -1.70 -28.33
CA ASP A 614 50.04 -1.01 -27.11
C ASP A 614 50.23 -1.98 -25.94
N VAL A 615 51.49 -2.13 -25.52
CA VAL A 615 51.97 -3.04 -24.47
C VAL A 615 51.30 -2.78 -23.10
N GLN A 616 50.81 -1.56 -22.84
CA GLN A 616 50.10 -1.25 -21.59
C GLN A 616 48.63 -1.69 -21.59
N LEU A 617 47.99 -1.78 -22.76
CA LEU A 617 46.59 -2.22 -22.87
C LEU A 617 46.45 -3.75 -22.81
N GLN A 618 47.46 -4.49 -23.30
CA GLN A 618 47.52 -5.96 -23.14
C GLN A 618 47.63 -6.41 -21.67
N LEU A 619 48.08 -5.55 -20.76
CA LEU A 619 48.14 -5.84 -19.32
C LEU A 619 46.74 -5.96 -18.68
N PHE A 620 45.72 -5.31 -19.25
CA PHE A 620 44.35 -5.42 -18.76
C PHE A 620 43.65 -6.73 -19.18
N TRP A 621 44.05 -7.34 -20.31
CA TRP A 621 43.57 -8.67 -20.71
C TRP A 621 43.90 -9.75 -19.65
N ARG A 622 45.10 -9.69 -19.07
CA ARG A 622 45.52 -10.59 -17.98
C ARG A 622 44.74 -10.40 -16.68
N ALA A 623 44.17 -9.21 -16.44
CA ALA A 623 43.40 -8.92 -15.23
C ALA A 623 42.00 -9.58 -15.23
N PHE A 624 41.55 -10.12 -16.36
CA PHE A 624 40.29 -10.85 -16.50
C PHE A 624 40.45 -12.39 -16.46
N GLN A 625 41.65 -12.90 -16.20
CA GLN A 625 41.83 -14.31 -15.86
C GLN A 625 41.72 -14.52 -14.34
N ILE A 626 40.92 -15.51 -13.94
CA ILE A 626 40.68 -15.85 -12.54
C ILE A 626 41.99 -16.37 -11.91
N PRO A 627 42.47 -15.82 -10.78
CA PRO A 627 43.64 -16.35 -10.09
C PRO A 627 43.26 -17.59 -9.27
N ASP A 628 44.14 -18.60 -9.30
CA ASP A 628 44.12 -19.73 -8.36
C ASP A 628 44.46 -19.29 -6.94
N VAL A 629 43.92 -20.07 -6.00
CA VAL A 629 43.79 -19.85 -4.55
C VAL A 629 45.14 -19.79 -3.82
N GLU A 630 45.25 -18.86 -2.86
CA GLU A 630 45.73 -19.03 -1.46
C GLU A 630 46.36 -17.72 -0.94
N ASP A 631 45.56 -16.89 -0.28
CA ASP A 631 46.06 -15.94 0.73
C ASP A 631 44.95 -15.70 1.75
N GLY A 632 45.23 -16.02 3.02
CA GLY A 632 44.25 -16.18 4.10
C GLY A 632 43.49 -14.92 4.51
N PHE A 633 42.45 -14.55 3.74
CA PHE A 633 41.45 -13.56 4.10
C PHE A 633 40.11 -14.21 4.49
N GLN A 634 39.48 -13.73 5.58
CA GLN A 634 38.08 -14.02 5.90
C GLN A 634 37.15 -12.98 5.25
N MET A 635 36.12 -13.45 4.55
CA MET A 635 35.06 -12.60 3.98
C MET A 635 34.19 -11.97 5.08
N ALA A 636 34.04 -10.64 5.04
CA ALA A 636 33.00 -9.96 5.79
C ALA A 636 31.65 -10.18 5.07
N ALA A 637 30.68 -10.75 5.78
CA ALA A 637 29.34 -11.03 5.26
C ALA A 637 28.63 -9.75 4.76
N ALA A 638 27.79 -9.93 3.73
CA ALA A 638 27.11 -8.91 2.92
C ALA A 638 26.07 -8.02 3.64
N ASN A 639 26.16 -7.82 4.96
CA ASN A 639 25.14 -7.14 5.74
C ASN A 639 25.71 -5.88 6.38
N GLY A 640 25.41 -4.71 5.78
CA GLY A 640 25.38 -3.38 6.40
C GLY A 640 26.38 -3.11 7.53
N SER A 641 27.55 -2.60 7.17
CA SER A 641 28.72 -2.48 8.03
C SER A 641 28.68 -1.30 9.04
N VAL A 642 29.15 -1.59 10.26
CA VAL A 642 29.55 -0.69 11.37
C VAL A 642 28.45 0.08 12.12
N MET A 643 27.55 0.82 11.46
CA MET A 643 26.45 1.50 12.18
C MET A 643 25.45 0.52 12.78
N ASP A 644 25.33 -0.65 12.16
CA ASP A 644 24.46 -1.72 12.63
C ASP A 644 24.95 -2.33 13.94
N GLU A 645 26.28 -2.40 14.17
CA GLU A 645 26.81 -3.00 15.40
C GLU A 645 26.62 -2.10 16.62
N SER A 646 26.75 -0.77 16.50
CA SER A 646 26.42 0.14 17.60
C SER A 646 24.94 0.05 17.99
N ARG A 647 24.05 -0.05 17.00
CA ARG A 647 22.60 -0.26 17.21
C ARG A 647 22.31 -1.62 17.84
N ARG A 648 23.01 -2.67 17.40
CA ARG A 648 22.91 -4.02 17.99
C ARG A 648 23.44 -4.07 19.42
N SER A 649 24.52 -3.36 19.74
CA SER A 649 25.00 -3.23 21.12
C SER A 649 23.98 -2.50 21.99
N LEU A 650 23.44 -1.38 21.54
CA LEU A 650 22.40 -0.65 22.26
C LEU A 650 21.17 -1.52 22.54
N ILE A 651 20.70 -2.28 21.54
CA ILE A 651 19.51 -3.12 21.76
C ILE A 651 19.77 -4.31 22.70
N ARG A 652 21.01 -4.84 22.76
CA ARG A 652 21.40 -5.90 23.71
C ARG A 652 21.38 -5.45 25.17
N GLU A 653 21.60 -4.16 25.42
CA GLU A 653 21.51 -3.55 26.75
C GLU A 653 20.06 -3.43 27.24
N LYS A 654 19.09 -3.37 26.31
CA LYS A 654 17.68 -3.24 26.65
C LYS A 654 17.08 -4.58 27.08
N ARG A 655 16.20 -4.51 28.08
CA ARG A 655 15.48 -5.67 28.62
C ARG A 655 14.08 -5.81 28.07
N ILE A 656 13.43 -4.71 27.70
CA ILE A 656 12.15 -4.71 27.01
C ILE A 656 12.30 -4.02 25.66
N ILE A 657 11.86 -4.72 24.61
CA ILE A 657 11.75 -4.18 23.26
C ILE A 657 10.27 -4.18 22.88
N GLY A 658 9.67 -3.01 22.71
CA GLY A 658 8.30 -2.85 22.25
C GLY A 658 8.23 -2.52 20.76
N CYS A 659 7.45 -3.26 19.99
CA CYS A 659 7.25 -2.97 18.57
C CYS A 659 5.93 -3.51 18.03
N THR A 660 5.47 -2.95 16.91
CA THR A 660 4.34 -3.54 16.18
C THR A 660 4.80 -4.77 15.42
N THR A 661 3.90 -5.68 15.05
CA THR A 661 4.27 -6.91 14.32
C THR A 661 5.04 -6.63 13.02
N THR A 662 4.62 -5.61 12.25
CA THR A 662 5.34 -5.18 11.04
C THR A 662 6.72 -4.61 11.37
N ALA A 663 6.87 -3.89 12.49
CA ALA A 663 8.16 -3.37 12.93
C ALA A 663 9.09 -4.50 13.40
N ALA A 664 8.58 -5.51 14.11
CA ALA A 664 9.36 -6.69 14.50
C ALA A 664 10.00 -7.37 13.29
N ALA A 665 9.22 -7.55 12.21
CA ALA A 665 9.73 -8.12 10.97
C ALA A 665 10.70 -7.19 10.22
N LYS A 666 10.41 -5.88 10.16
CA LYS A 666 11.29 -4.89 9.52
C LYS A 666 12.64 -4.72 10.22
N TYR A 667 12.64 -4.72 11.56
CA TYR A 667 13.82 -4.59 12.39
C TYR A 667 14.33 -5.94 12.88
N SER A 668 14.12 -7.00 12.10
CA SER A 668 14.44 -8.36 12.53
C SER A 668 15.90 -8.56 12.91
N SER A 669 16.83 -7.86 12.26
CA SER A 669 18.25 -7.93 12.60
C SER A 669 18.52 -7.42 14.03
N LEU A 670 17.79 -6.40 14.46
CA LEU A 670 17.87 -5.87 15.81
C LEU A 670 17.17 -6.79 16.81
N VAL A 671 15.99 -7.32 16.47
CA VAL A 671 15.27 -8.27 17.32
C VAL A 671 16.08 -9.57 17.52
N GLU A 672 16.69 -10.10 16.46
CA GLU A 672 17.61 -11.24 16.53
C GLU A 672 18.84 -10.94 17.37
N ALA A 673 19.42 -9.73 17.25
CA ALA A 673 20.55 -9.32 18.06
C ALA A 673 20.19 -9.15 19.55
N ALA A 674 18.96 -8.74 19.84
CA ALA A 674 18.45 -8.63 21.20
C ALA A 674 18.27 -10.00 21.87
N GLN A 675 18.00 -11.06 21.11
CA GLN A 675 17.75 -12.42 21.61
C GLN A 675 16.72 -12.44 22.75
N PRO A 676 15.44 -12.06 22.48
CA PRO A 676 14.41 -12.12 23.51
C PRO A 676 14.20 -13.57 23.98
N ASP A 677 14.10 -13.75 25.30
CA ASP A 677 13.74 -15.03 25.93
C ASP A 677 12.21 -15.20 25.94
N PHE A 678 11.48 -14.11 26.10
CA PHE A 678 10.03 -14.09 26.19
C PHE A 678 9.43 -13.19 25.12
N VAL A 679 8.39 -13.66 24.46
CA VAL A 679 7.57 -12.87 23.55
C VAL A 679 6.19 -12.69 24.18
N LEU A 680 5.81 -11.44 24.46
CA LEU A 680 4.51 -11.06 24.99
C LEU A 680 3.72 -10.40 23.86
N VAL A 681 2.61 -11.02 23.48
CA VAL A 681 1.74 -10.55 22.40
C VAL A 681 0.47 -9.98 23.02
N GLU A 682 0.24 -8.69 22.79
CA GLU A 682 -0.93 -7.94 23.21
C GLU A 682 -1.94 -7.85 22.06
N GLU A 683 -3.24 -7.93 22.38
CA GLU A 683 -4.34 -8.17 21.44
C GLU A 683 -4.06 -9.29 20.43
N ALA A 684 -3.52 -10.41 20.92
CA ALA A 684 -3.13 -11.56 20.11
C ALA A 684 -4.29 -12.18 19.31
N GLY A 685 -5.54 -11.89 19.68
CA GLY A 685 -6.74 -12.29 18.93
C GLY A 685 -6.90 -11.58 17.58
N GLU A 686 -6.30 -10.40 17.40
CA GLU A 686 -6.37 -9.57 16.18
C GLU A 686 -5.16 -9.75 15.25
N ILE A 687 -4.17 -10.55 15.64
CA ILE A 687 -2.91 -10.72 14.91
C ILE A 687 -2.94 -12.00 14.08
N LEU A 688 -2.58 -11.89 12.79
CA LEU A 688 -2.37 -13.05 11.91
C LEU A 688 -1.26 -13.94 12.47
N GLU A 689 -1.47 -15.25 12.44
CA GLU A 689 -0.50 -16.22 12.97
C GLU A 689 0.90 -16.05 12.35
N ALA A 690 0.97 -15.86 11.03
CA ALA A 690 2.19 -15.55 10.28
C ALA A 690 3.03 -14.41 10.89
N HIS A 691 2.39 -13.38 11.43
CA HIS A 691 3.06 -12.22 12.02
C HIS A 691 3.71 -12.54 13.37
N ILE A 692 3.08 -13.38 14.19
CA ILE A 692 3.65 -13.84 15.47
C ILE A 692 4.84 -14.76 15.18
N LEU A 693 4.67 -15.71 14.26
CA LEU A 693 5.73 -16.64 13.86
C LEU A 693 6.98 -15.92 13.35
N ALA A 694 6.81 -14.89 12.53
CA ALA A 694 7.92 -14.09 11.99
C ALA A 694 8.73 -13.33 13.06
N ALA A 695 8.15 -13.09 14.24
CA ALA A 695 8.78 -12.40 15.35
C ALA A 695 9.46 -13.34 16.36
N LEU A 696 9.21 -14.65 16.28
CA LEU A 696 9.86 -15.64 17.12
C LEU A 696 11.33 -15.81 16.74
N SER A 697 12.19 -15.99 17.76
CA SER A 697 13.61 -16.30 17.60
C SER A 697 13.92 -17.69 18.17
N PRO A 698 15.02 -18.34 17.74
CA PRO A 698 15.48 -19.58 18.37
C PRO A 698 15.79 -19.44 19.88
N SER A 699 16.03 -18.22 20.37
CA SER A 699 16.22 -17.93 21.79
C SER A 699 14.92 -17.87 22.60
N THR A 700 13.76 -17.87 21.93
CA THR A 700 12.47 -17.73 22.60
C THR A 700 12.15 -18.98 23.42
N LYS A 701 12.09 -18.82 24.74
CA LYS A 701 11.76 -19.85 25.73
C LYS A 701 10.30 -19.80 26.16
N GLY A 702 9.65 -18.65 26.05
CA GLY A 702 8.26 -18.47 26.44
C GLY A 702 7.48 -17.54 25.51
N LEU A 703 6.26 -17.93 25.16
CA LEU A 703 5.30 -17.17 24.38
C LEU A 703 4.03 -16.92 25.21
N ILE A 704 3.69 -15.64 25.38
CA ILE A 704 2.56 -15.19 26.19
C ILE A 704 1.58 -14.50 25.26
N LEU A 705 0.44 -15.13 25.02
CA LEU A 705 -0.61 -14.61 24.14
C LEU A 705 -1.74 -14.05 24.98
N ILE A 706 -1.86 -12.72 25.03
CA ILE A 706 -2.94 -12.02 25.72
C ILE A 706 -3.88 -11.46 24.67
N GLY A 707 -5.15 -11.88 24.70
CA GLY A 707 -6.12 -11.41 23.72
C GLY A 707 -7.49 -12.02 23.95
N ASP A 708 -8.36 -11.91 22.96
CA ASP A 708 -9.71 -12.45 23.05
C ASP A 708 -10.19 -12.97 21.69
N HIS A 709 -10.22 -14.30 21.55
CA HIS A 709 -10.64 -14.96 20.30
C HIS A 709 -12.15 -14.85 20.02
N LYS A 710 -12.94 -14.28 20.95
CA LYS A 710 -14.37 -13.97 20.76
C LYS A 710 -14.61 -12.49 20.38
N GLN A 711 -13.56 -11.68 20.25
CA GLN A 711 -13.60 -10.34 19.62
C GLN A 711 -13.09 -10.42 18.17
N LEU A 712 -12.78 -9.30 17.51
CA LEU A 712 -12.49 -9.32 16.06
C LEU A 712 -11.27 -10.18 15.74
N ARG A 713 -11.41 -10.93 14.65
CA ARG A 713 -10.33 -11.63 13.97
C ARG A 713 -9.43 -10.66 13.21
N PRO A 714 -8.19 -11.08 12.87
CA PRO A 714 -7.33 -10.36 11.95
C PRO A 714 -8.04 -10.02 10.63
N LYS A 715 -7.75 -8.85 10.06
CA LYS A 715 -8.28 -8.48 8.74
C LYS A 715 -7.52 -9.24 7.63
N CYS A 716 -8.26 -9.95 6.77
CA CYS A 716 -7.76 -10.59 5.55
C CYS A 716 -8.38 -9.90 4.34
N LYS A 717 -7.58 -9.60 3.31
CA LYS A 717 -8.04 -8.93 2.09
C LYS A 717 -8.74 -9.89 1.15
N ASN A 718 -8.19 -11.10 1.01
CA ASN A 718 -8.73 -12.14 0.17
C ASN A 718 -9.81 -12.94 0.92
N TYR A 719 -11.08 -12.56 0.74
CA TYR A 719 -12.22 -13.22 1.38
C TYR A 719 -12.25 -14.74 1.12
N SER A 720 -11.70 -15.24 0.01
CA SER A 720 -11.66 -16.67 -0.29
C SER A 720 -10.84 -17.50 0.71
N LEU A 721 -9.90 -16.85 1.41
CA LEU A 721 -9.02 -17.46 2.42
C LEU A 721 -9.56 -17.31 3.85
N SER A 722 -10.67 -16.58 4.03
CA SER A 722 -11.24 -16.29 5.34
C SER A 722 -12.03 -17.46 5.94
N VAL A 723 -12.09 -17.53 7.27
CA VAL A 723 -12.91 -18.50 8.02
C VAL A 723 -14.39 -18.35 7.64
N GLU A 724 -14.87 -17.11 7.46
CA GLU A 724 -16.25 -16.79 7.12
C GLU A 724 -16.68 -17.32 5.74
N LYS A 725 -15.72 -17.64 4.85
CA LYS A 725 -16.01 -18.27 3.56
C LYS A 725 -16.28 -19.77 3.69
N GLY A 726 -15.71 -20.44 4.70
CA GLY A 726 -15.90 -21.87 4.93
C GLY A 726 -15.09 -22.79 4.00
N SER A 727 -14.07 -22.27 3.31
CA SER A 727 -13.21 -23.06 2.41
C SER A 727 -12.18 -23.95 3.14
N GLY A 728 -11.97 -23.72 4.45
CA GLY A 728 -11.01 -24.44 5.29
C GLY A 728 -9.56 -23.94 5.26
N PHE A 729 -9.29 -22.79 4.62
CA PHE A 729 -7.95 -22.18 4.60
C PHE A 729 -7.64 -21.35 5.85
N ASP A 730 -8.66 -20.69 6.39
CA ASP A 730 -8.67 -20.05 7.71
C ASP A 730 -7.50 -19.06 7.97
N LEU A 731 -7.08 -18.27 6.96
CA LEU A 731 -5.95 -17.32 7.10
C LEU A 731 -6.19 -16.27 8.19
N ASN A 732 -7.41 -15.77 8.32
CA ASN A 732 -7.79 -14.83 9.37
C ASN A 732 -8.13 -15.51 10.70
N ARG A 733 -7.84 -16.80 10.90
CA ARG A 733 -7.87 -17.37 12.24
C ARG A 733 -6.58 -16.99 12.98
N SER A 734 -6.71 -16.30 14.11
CA SER A 734 -5.54 -15.96 14.93
C SER A 734 -4.92 -17.20 15.56
N MET A 735 -3.63 -17.11 15.94
CA MET A 735 -2.95 -18.19 16.65
C MET A 735 -3.68 -18.56 17.95
N VAL A 736 -4.21 -17.55 18.67
CA VAL A 736 -5.00 -17.77 19.90
C VAL A 736 -6.24 -18.59 19.62
N GLU A 737 -7.03 -18.20 18.62
CA GLU A 737 -8.26 -18.91 18.26
C GLU A 737 -7.97 -20.36 17.85
N ARG A 738 -6.94 -20.58 17.00
CA ARG A 738 -6.54 -21.92 16.58
C ARG A 738 -6.16 -22.80 17.79
N LEU A 739 -5.32 -22.30 18.68
CA LEU A 739 -4.85 -23.05 19.84
C LEU A 739 -5.99 -23.37 20.81
N VAL A 740 -6.89 -22.41 21.07
CA VAL A 740 -8.07 -22.63 21.93
C VAL A 740 -8.99 -23.70 21.33
N LEU A 741 -9.29 -23.62 20.02
CA LEU A 741 -10.15 -24.60 19.33
C LEU A 741 -9.52 -26.00 19.28
N GLN A 742 -8.19 -26.09 19.26
CA GLN A 742 -7.46 -27.36 19.34
C GLN A 742 -7.45 -27.97 20.76
N GLY A 743 -7.97 -27.27 21.76
CA GLY A 743 -8.06 -27.74 23.14
C GLY A 743 -6.84 -27.41 23.99
N HIS A 744 -6.00 -26.46 23.57
CA HIS A 744 -4.93 -25.95 24.43
C HIS A 744 -5.54 -25.25 25.65
N HIS A 745 -4.91 -25.46 26.79
CA HIS A 745 -5.33 -24.78 28.02
C HIS A 745 -5.09 -23.28 27.90
N HIS A 746 -6.12 -22.51 28.22
CA HIS A 746 -6.08 -21.06 28.32
C HIS A 746 -6.68 -20.63 29.67
N SER A 747 -6.18 -19.53 30.22
CA SER A 747 -6.72 -18.92 31.43
C SER A 747 -7.66 -17.79 31.03
N THR A 748 -8.88 -17.77 31.58
CA THR A 748 -9.88 -16.74 31.23
C THR A 748 -10.04 -15.77 32.40
N LEU A 749 -9.84 -14.49 32.15
CA LEU A 749 -10.13 -13.43 33.13
C LEU A 749 -11.64 -13.27 33.26
N LEU A 750 -12.14 -13.18 34.50
CA LEU A 750 -13.59 -13.23 34.75
C LEU A 750 -14.19 -11.90 35.17
N ARG A 751 -13.49 -11.06 35.94
CA ARG A 751 -14.06 -9.85 36.52
C ARG A 751 -13.82 -8.62 35.64
N GLN A 752 -14.89 -7.95 35.21
CA GLN A 752 -14.83 -6.73 34.40
C GLN A 752 -14.91 -5.47 35.27
N HIS A 753 -14.13 -4.45 34.91
CA HIS A 753 -14.02 -3.18 35.63
C HIS A 753 -14.42 -1.95 34.79
N ARG A 754 -14.96 -2.18 33.59
CA ARG A 754 -15.27 -1.14 32.59
C ARG A 754 -16.73 -0.73 32.65
N MET A 755 -17.63 -1.65 32.37
CA MET A 755 -19.04 -1.41 32.05
C MET A 755 -19.89 -1.38 33.32
N HIS A 756 -20.93 -0.54 33.36
CA HIS A 756 -22.02 -0.71 34.33
C HIS A 756 -22.71 -2.09 34.13
N PRO A 757 -23.23 -2.76 35.19
CA PRO A 757 -23.90 -4.06 35.09
C PRO A 757 -25.00 -4.17 34.03
N ASP A 758 -25.78 -3.10 33.81
CA ASP A 758 -26.83 -3.09 32.79
C ASP A 758 -26.28 -3.29 31.36
N ILE A 759 -25.06 -2.79 31.11
CA ILE A 759 -24.36 -2.93 29.83
C ILE A 759 -23.64 -4.29 29.78
N SER A 760 -22.91 -4.65 30.85
CA SER A 760 -22.17 -5.92 30.90
C SER A 760 -23.09 -7.13 30.83
N LEU A 761 -24.36 -7.00 31.25
CA LEU A 761 -25.41 -8.01 31.10
C LEU A 761 -25.59 -8.43 29.64
N LEU A 762 -25.51 -7.50 28.68
CA LEU A 762 -25.61 -7.80 27.26
C LEU A 762 -24.42 -8.67 26.83
N VAL A 763 -23.21 -8.25 27.18
CA VAL A 763 -21.96 -8.97 26.86
C VAL A 763 -21.91 -10.35 27.54
N ARG A 764 -22.36 -10.45 28.80
CA ARG A 764 -22.44 -11.68 29.58
C ARG A 764 -23.41 -12.68 28.96
N SER A 765 -24.61 -12.23 28.62
CA SER A 765 -25.67 -13.10 28.10
C SER A 765 -25.40 -13.55 26.67
N MET A 766 -24.72 -12.73 25.88
CA MET A 766 -24.46 -13.01 24.47
C MET A 766 -23.17 -13.80 24.22
N THR A 767 -22.10 -13.53 24.98
CA THR A 767 -20.75 -13.99 24.61
C THR A 767 -19.98 -14.67 25.77
N TYR A 768 -20.10 -14.15 27.00
CA TYR A 768 -19.32 -14.59 28.16
C TYR A 768 -20.20 -14.86 29.39
N PRO A 769 -20.84 -16.04 29.50
CA PRO A 769 -21.73 -16.36 30.61
C PRO A 769 -21.09 -16.21 32.01
N ASP A 770 -19.79 -16.48 32.11
CA ASP A 770 -19.02 -16.47 33.37
C ASP A 770 -18.46 -15.08 33.74
N LEU A 771 -18.77 -14.02 32.97
CA LEU A 771 -18.27 -12.67 33.22
C LEU A 771 -18.87 -12.09 34.52
N LEU A 772 -18.05 -11.57 35.42
CA LEU A 772 -18.47 -11.00 36.71
C LEU A 772 -18.23 -9.48 36.74
N ASP A 773 -19.06 -8.73 37.47
CA ASP A 773 -18.89 -7.28 37.62
C ASP A 773 -17.99 -6.93 38.81
N GLY A 774 -17.04 -6.02 38.61
CA GLY A 774 -16.20 -5.48 39.68
C GLY A 774 -16.95 -4.44 40.51
N GLU A 775 -16.61 -4.32 41.80
CA GLU A 775 -17.32 -3.44 42.75
C GLU A 775 -17.41 -1.97 42.30
N LYS A 776 -16.34 -1.45 41.69
CA LYS A 776 -16.28 -0.08 41.16
C LYS A 776 -17.27 0.21 40.03
N THR A 777 -17.81 -0.84 39.38
CA THR A 777 -18.77 -0.66 38.27
C THR A 777 -20.18 -0.40 38.76
N LEU A 778 -20.50 -0.83 39.99
CA LEU A 778 -21.82 -0.66 40.62
C LEU A 778 -22.07 0.80 41.02
N SER A 779 -21.02 1.59 41.25
CA SER A 779 -21.10 2.97 41.70
C SER A 779 -21.05 4.01 40.56
N ARG A 780 -21.19 3.59 39.30
CA ARG A 780 -21.16 4.51 38.16
C ARG A 780 -22.39 5.43 38.14
N PRO A 781 -22.24 6.74 37.89
CA PRO A 781 -23.36 7.69 37.91
C PRO A 781 -24.36 7.39 36.79
N ALA A 782 -25.64 7.67 37.03
CA ALA A 782 -26.68 7.60 35.99
C ALA A 782 -26.45 8.70 34.93
N ILE A 783 -26.99 8.49 33.72
CA ILE A 783 -26.89 9.50 32.66
C ILE A 783 -27.91 10.62 32.90
N ARG A 784 -27.43 11.85 32.90
CA ARG A 784 -28.27 13.03 33.08
C ARG A 784 -29.25 13.18 31.92
N GLY A 785 -30.50 13.41 32.25
CA GLY A 785 -31.58 13.63 31.30
C GLY A 785 -31.98 12.39 30.49
N MET A 786 -31.50 11.19 30.86
CA MET A 786 -31.89 9.93 30.22
C MET A 786 -32.39 8.94 31.25
N ARG A 787 -33.51 8.27 30.93
CA ARG A 787 -34.11 7.29 31.84
C ARG A 787 -33.24 6.02 31.97
N ASP A 788 -32.79 5.50 30.83
CA ASP A 788 -32.15 4.20 30.74
C ASP A 788 -30.69 4.33 30.28
N ARG A 789 -29.81 3.45 30.78
CA ARG A 789 -28.40 3.39 30.35
C ARG A 789 -28.21 2.67 29.03
N VAL A 790 -29.14 1.77 28.73
CA VAL A 790 -29.15 0.96 27.51
C VAL A 790 -30.44 1.29 26.78
N ALA A 791 -30.31 1.82 25.57
CA ALA A 791 -31.45 2.12 24.72
C ALA A 791 -31.20 1.62 23.29
N PHE A 792 -32.17 0.89 22.74
CA PHE A 792 -32.24 0.61 21.30
C PHE A 792 -33.47 1.29 20.74
N VAL A 793 -33.24 2.30 19.89
CA VAL A 793 -34.28 3.04 19.19
C VAL A 793 -34.54 2.36 17.84
N ASN A 794 -35.66 1.66 17.76
CA ASN A 794 -36.12 0.99 16.55
C ASN A 794 -36.74 2.00 15.58
N HIS A 795 -36.44 1.86 14.28
CA HIS A 795 -37.08 2.66 13.23
C HIS A 795 -37.25 1.86 11.93
N SER A 796 -38.12 2.34 11.04
CA SER A 796 -38.37 1.74 9.73
C SER A 796 -37.91 2.62 8.55
N HIS A 797 -37.19 3.72 8.81
CA HIS A 797 -36.67 4.61 7.75
C HIS A 797 -35.64 3.88 6.86
N PRO A 798 -35.82 3.86 5.53
CA PRO A 798 -35.00 3.06 4.62
C PRO A 798 -33.56 3.59 4.50
N GLU A 799 -32.61 2.69 4.28
CA GLU A 799 -31.24 3.04 3.95
C GLU A 799 -31.14 3.71 2.57
N GLY A 800 -30.21 4.65 2.41
CA GLY A 800 -29.87 5.28 1.15
C GLY A 800 -28.57 4.73 0.56
N ASP A 801 -28.45 4.79 -0.76
CA ASP A 801 -27.19 4.57 -1.46
C ASP A 801 -26.39 5.88 -1.58
N ILE A 802 -25.06 5.78 -1.56
CA ILE A 802 -24.19 6.89 -1.95
C ILE A 802 -24.41 7.10 -3.46
N GLY A 803 -25.00 8.25 -3.83
CA GLY A 803 -25.49 8.56 -5.17
C GLY A 803 -24.62 8.07 -6.33
N ASP A 804 -25.30 7.45 -7.29
CA ASP A 804 -24.79 6.96 -8.57
C ASP A 804 -24.37 8.14 -9.47
N ARG A 805 -23.10 8.52 -9.41
CA ARG A 805 -22.39 9.11 -10.55
C ARG A 805 -21.22 8.21 -10.90
N GLY A 806 -21.43 7.35 -11.90
CA GLY A 806 -20.39 6.62 -12.62
C GLY A 806 -20.32 5.12 -12.34
N ASP A 807 -21.26 4.40 -12.93
CA ASP A 807 -21.22 3.04 -13.50
C ASP A 807 -20.67 1.85 -12.69
N ARG A 808 -21.65 1.04 -12.25
CA ARG A 808 -21.67 -0.42 -12.04
C ARG A 808 -20.50 -1.18 -12.67
N PHE A 809 -19.63 -1.81 -11.87
CA PHE A 809 -19.08 -3.16 -12.11
C PHE A 809 -18.24 -3.61 -10.89
N ASP A 810 -18.91 -4.24 -9.91
CA ASP A 810 -18.41 -5.42 -9.19
C ASP A 810 -19.52 -5.98 -8.31
N THR A 811 -19.88 -7.25 -8.51
CA THR A 811 -21.03 -7.88 -7.82
C THR A 811 -20.75 -8.16 -6.34
N ASP A 812 -19.49 -8.07 -5.90
CA ASP A 812 -19.06 -8.48 -4.55
C ASP A 812 -18.53 -7.36 -3.64
N GLN A 813 -18.31 -6.13 -4.13
CA GLN A 813 -18.07 -4.96 -3.26
C GLN A 813 -19.30 -4.06 -3.25
N LYS A 814 -20.24 -4.34 -2.34
CA LYS A 814 -21.41 -3.48 -2.11
C LYS A 814 -20.97 -2.06 -1.79
N THR A 815 -21.54 -1.08 -2.50
CA THR A 815 -21.44 0.33 -2.16
C THR A 815 -21.71 0.54 -0.67
N SER A 816 -20.86 1.32 0.02
CA SER A 816 -21.06 1.60 1.43
C SER A 816 -22.42 2.28 1.64
N LYS A 817 -23.19 1.83 2.62
CA LYS A 817 -24.56 2.27 2.88
C LYS A 817 -24.58 3.46 3.84
N GLN A 818 -25.64 4.25 3.77
CA GLN A 818 -25.88 5.37 4.69
C GLN A 818 -27.36 5.43 5.08
N ASN A 819 -27.65 5.92 6.28
CA ASN A 819 -28.99 6.17 6.77
C ASN A 819 -29.06 7.58 7.35
N ARG A 820 -29.75 8.45 6.62
CA ARG A 820 -29.86 9.86 6.97
C ARG A 820 -30.69 10.11 8.22
N PHE A 821 -31.75 9.32 8.44
CA PHE A 821 -32.56 9.42 9.64
C PHE A 821 -31.75 9.08 10.89
N GLU A 822 -31.00 7.98 10.88
CA GLU A 822 -30.11 7.62 11.98
C GLU A 822 -29.05 8.70 12.22
N ALA A 823 -28.48 9.26 11.16
CA ALA A 823 -27.49 10.33 11.28
C ALA A 823 -28.09 11.57 11.95
N GLU A 824 -29.27 12.03 11.52
CA GLU A 824 -29.97 13.18 12.10
C GLU A 824 -30.32 12.96 13.59
N MET A 825 -30.84 11.78 13.92
CA MET A 825 -31.15 11.40 15.32
C MET A 825 -29.90 11.40 16.21
N ILE A 826 -28.79 10.86 15.72
CA ILE A 826 -27.52 10.83 16.46
C ILE A 826 -27.02 12.23 16.75
N LEU A 827 -27.05 13.14 15.77
CA LEU A 827 -26.59 14.52 15.97
C LEU A 827 -27.43 15.25 17.00
N LYS A 828 -28.75 15.10 16.94
CA LYS A 828 -29.66 15.67 17.95
C LYS A 828 -29.41 15.08 19.33
N THR A 829 -29.13 13.78 19.42
CA THR A 829 -28.78 13.10 20.67
C THR A 829 -27.47 13.62 21.26
N VAL A 830 -26.43 13.79 20.43
CA VAL A 830 -25.15 14.37 20.85
C VAL A 830 -25.35 15.81 21.35
N LYS A 831 -26.14 16.61 20.64
CA LYS A 831 -26.47 17.99 21.05
C LYS A 831 -27.21 18.01 22.39
N TYR A 832 -28.19 17.15 22.55
CA TYR A 832 -28.95 17.00 23.80
C TYR A 832 -28.06 16.64 24.97
N LEU A 833 -27.19 15.63 24.84
CA LEU A 833 -26.25 15.24 25.89
C LEU A 833 -25.24 16.37 26.18
N GLY A 834 -24.82 17.12 25.16
CA GLY A 834 -24.05 18.35 25.33
C GLY A 834 -24.75 19.39 26.22
N GLN A 835 -26.07 19.57 26.04
CA GLN A 835 -26.89 20.47 26.86
C GLN A 835 -27.05 19.96 28.30
N GLN A 836 -27.00 18.65 28.54
CA GLN A 836 -26.95 18.05 29.90
C GLN A 836 -25.59 18.23 30.61
N GLY A 837 -24.60 18.81 29.92
CA GLY A 837 -23.27 19.09 30.44
C GLY A 837 -22.23 18.01 30.16
N TYR A 838 -22.51 17.04 29.27
CA TYR A 838 -21.49 16.11 28.78
C TYR A 838 -20.59 16.78 27.75
N LYS A 839 -19.28 16.58 27.87
CA LYS A 839 -18.32 17.11 26.90
C LYS A 839 -18.14 16.13 25.75
N THR A 840 -17.60 16.62 24.63
CA THR A 840 -17.28 15.79 23.46
C THR A 840 -16.29 14.65 23.78
N GLU A 841 -15.43 14.81 24.78
CA GLU A 841 -14.50 13.78 25.27
C GLU A 841 -15.19 12.61 26.00
N ASN A 842 -16.40 12.83 26.52
CA ASN A 842 -17.20 11.79 27.18
C ASN A 842 -18.00 10.94 26.18
N MET A 843 -18.00 11.29 24.90
CA MET A 843 -18.89 10.70 23.90
C MET A 843 -18.13 10.19 22.69
N VAL A 844 -18.57 9.06 22.14
CA VAL A 844 -18.12 8.55 20.84
C VAL A 844 -19.31 8.10 20.01
N VAL A 845 -19.26 8.37 18.70
CA VAL A 845 -20.23 7.83 17.74
C VAL A 845 -19.57 6.70 16.96
N LEU A 846 -20.22 5.53 16.97
CA LEU A 846 -19.79 4.33 16.26
C LEU A 846 -20.75 3.97 15.14
N THR A 847 -20.21 3.52 14.02
CA THR A 847 -21.02 2.95 12.93
C THR A 847 -20.24 1.85 12.21
N PRO A 848 -20.88 0.77 11.73
CA PRO A 848 -20.17 -0.24 10.96
C PRO A 848 -19.71 0.31 9.61
N TYR A 849 -20.49 1.21 8.99
CA TYR A 849 -20.38 1.53 7.57
C TYR A 849 -19.65 2.85 7.31
N LEU A 850 -18.62 2.80 6.45
CA LEU A 850 -17.87 3.99 6.03
C LEU A 850 -18.74 5.08 5.38
N GLY A 851 -19.79 4.70 4.64
CA GLY A 851 -20.76 5.63 4.06
C GLY A 851 -21.50 6.43 5.12
N GLN A 852 -21.93 5.75 6.19
CA GLN A 852 -22.55 6.40 7.34
C GLN A 852 -21.57 7.27 8.11
N LEU A 853 -20.32 6.81 8.28
CA LEU A 853 -19.26 7.59 8.93
C LEU A 853 -19.01 8.91 8.19
N ARG A 854 -18.94 8.84 6.85
CA ARG A 854 -18.82 10.02 5.97
C ARG A 854 -20.03 10.94 6.12
N LEU A 855 -21.25 10.41 6.08
CA LEU A 855 -22.46 11.21 6.23
C LEU A 855 -22.50 11.94 7.57
N LEU A 856 -22.20 11.24 8.67
CA LEU A 856 -22.07 11.82 10.00
C LEU A 856 -21.01 12.92 10.03
N GLN A 857 -19.85 12.70 9.40
CA GLN A 857 -18.80 13.70 9.30
C GLN A 857 -19.24 14.93 8.52
N GLU A 858 -19.86 14.76 7.34
CA GLU A 858 -20.36 15.85 6.50
C GLU A 858 -21.41 16.67 7.25
N MET A 859 -22.33 16.02 7.94
CA MET A 859 -23.35 16.69 8.73
C MET A 859 -22.77 17.40 9.96
N LEU A 860 -21.83 16.77 10.67
CA LEU A 860 -21.14 17.41 11.80
C LEU A 860 -20.36 18.63 11.37
N SER A 861 -19.62 18.55 10.25
CA SER A 861 -18.76 19.63 9.75
C SER A 861 -19.49 20.97 9.51
N ARG A 862 -20.83 20.94 9.36
CA ARG A 862 -21.66 22.14 9.22
C ARG A 862 -21.92 22.87 10.54
N GLU A 863 -21.88 22.15 11.66
CA GLU A 863 -22.21 22.66 13.00
C GLU A 863 -21.01 22.65 13.97
N ASN A 864 -20.04 21.73 13.79
CA ASN A 864 -18.82 21.53 14.59
C ASN A 864 -17.70 20.87 13.74
N ASP A 865 -16.43 20.92 14.16
CA ASP A 865 -15.33 20.24 13.44
C ASP A 865 -15.13 18.80 14.00
N PRO A 866 -15.43 17.71 13.26
CA PRO A 866 -15.33 16.34 13.78
C PRO A 866 -13.89 15.77 13.78
N LEU A 867 -13.57 14.88 14.73
CA LEU A 867 -12.29 14.14 14.77
C LEU A 867 -12.51 12.71 14.27
N LEU A 868 -11.86 12.36 13.17
CA LEU A 868 -11.71 10.99 12.69
C LEU A 868 -10.41 10.39 13.22
N ASN A 869 -10.41 9.08 13.43
CA ASN A 869 -9.16 8.34 13.64
C ASN A 869 -8.29 8.39 12.38
N ASP A 870 -6.96 8.33 12.52
CA ASP A 870 -6.01 8.31 11.40
C ASP A 870 -6.27 7.13 10.45
N LEU A 871 -6.68 5.98 11.01
CA LEU A 871 -7.02 4.76 10.30
C LEU A 871 -8.31 4.91 9.47
N ASP A 872 -9.37 5.44 10.07
CA ASP A 872 -10.64 5.71 9.39
C ASP A 872 -10.46 6.76 8.28
N SER A 873 -9.66 7.79 8.53
CA SER A 873 -9.29 8.80 7.53
C SER A 873 -8.59 8.17 6.33
N HIS A 874 -7.67 7.24 6.59
CA HIS A 874 -6.97 6.51 5.54
C HIS A 874 -7.92 5.56 4.77
N GLU A 875 -8.81 4.85 5.45
CA GLU A 875 -9.82 3.98 4.80
C GLU A 875 -10.82 4.79 3.96
N LEU A 876 -11.23 5.98 4.41
CA LEU A 876 -12.10 6.90 3.66
C LEU A 876 -11.40 7.48 2.43
N ILE A 877 -10.13 7.93 2.57
CA ILE A 877 -9.31 8.40 1.44
C ILE A 877 -9.11 7.26 0.44
N ARG A 878 -8.73 6.07 0.95
CA ARG A 878 -8.60 4.86 0.14
C ARG A 878 -9.90 4.63 -0.60
N ALA A 879 -11.06 4.59 0.08
CA ALA A 879 -12.37 4.42 -0.53
C ALA A 879 -12.80 5.51 -1.54
N GLY A 880 -12.01 6.56 -1.76
CA GLY A 880 -12.34 7.68 -2.65
C GLY A 880 -13.44 8.58 -2.09
N LEU A 881 -13.66 8.51 -0.78
CA LEU A 881 -14.74 9.20 -0.07
C LEU A 881 -14.30 10.53 0.55
N LEU A 882 -13.00 10.85 0.52
CA LEU A 882 -12.43 12.05 1.16
C LEU A 882 -11.19 12.57 0.41
N THR A 883 -11.02 13.90 0.32
CA THR A 883 -9.88 14.57 -0.36
C THR A 883 -8.77 14.98 0.60
N VAL A 884 -7.50 14.93 0.14
CA VAL A 884 -6.28 15.14 0.95
C VAL A 884 -6.18 16.53 1.63
N ALA A 885 -6.93 17.54 1.17
CA ALA A 885 -6.81 18.92 1.63
C ALA A 885 -7.64 19.29 2.89
N ALA A 886 -8.42 18.36 3.47
CA ALA A 886 -9.44 18.70 4.46
C ALA A 886 -8.99 18.73 5.94
N GLY A 887 -7.70 18.67 6.26
CA GLY A 887 -7.23 18.52 7.64
C GLY A 887 -6.34 19.65 8.15
N LYS A 888 -6.91 20.67 8.81
CA LYS A 888 -6.27 21.48 9.88
C LYS A 888 -7.20 22.60 10.39
N THR A 889 -7.84 22.41 11.56
CA THR A 889 -8.23 23.55 12.43
C THR A 889 -8.45 23.11 13.89
N THR A 890 -8.03 23.94 14.84
CA THR A 890 -7.91 23.62 16.27
C THR A 890 -9.10 24.13 17.11
N ARG A 891 -10.11 23.27 17.35
CA ARG A 891 -11.09 23.35 18.47
C ARG A 891 -11.48 21.93 18.90
N SER A 892 -11.97 21.72 20.14
CA SER A 892 -12.27 20.40 20.71
C SER A 892 -13.40 19.67 19.95
N ARG A 893 -13.16 18.42 19.54
CA ARG A 893 -13.94 17.71 18.50
C ARG A 893 -14.60 16.44 19.04
N LEU A 894 -15.81 16.11 18.54
CA LEU A 894 -16.50 14.84 18.77
C LEU A 894 -15.79 13.72 18.00
N ARG A 895 -15.63 12.55 18.62
CA ARG A 895 -14.97 11.39 18.01
C ARG A 895 -15.95 10.53 17.22
N LEU A 896 -15.61 10.27 15.96
CA LEU A 896 -16.32 9.36 15.06
C LEU A 896 -15.40 8.22 14.65
N SER A 897 -15.88 6.97 14.68
CA SER A 897 -15.08 5.82 14.24
C SER A 897 -15.93 4.65 13.77
N THR A 898 -15.32 3.75 13.00
CA THR A 898 -15.92 2.45 12.72
C THR A 898 -15.79 1.49 13.90
N ILE A 899 -16.69 0.52 14.01
CA ILE A 899 -16.62 -0.52 15.06
C ILE A 899 -15.26 -1.24 15.00
N ASP A 900 -14.83 -1.61 13.80
CA ASP A 900 -13.59 -2.37 13.58
C ASP A 900 -12.33 -1.57 13.97
N ASN A 901 -12.33 -0.24 13.83
CA ASN A 901 -11.17 0.61 14.16
C ASN A 901 -11.20 1.20 15.59
N TYR A 902 -12.26 0.95 16.35
CA TYR A 902 -12.42 1.40 17.74
C TYR A 902 -12.18 0.28 18.78
N GLN A 903 -11.66 -0.87 18.35
CA GLN A 903 -11.27 -1.95 19.24
C GLN A 903 -10.09 -1.53 20.15
N GLY A 904 -9.99 -2.14 21.34
CA GLY A 904 -9.10 -1.69 22.41
C GLY A 904 -9.57 -0.45 23.18
N GLU A 905 -10.38 0.41 22.55
CA GLU A 905 -10.79 1.69 23.12
C GLU A 905 -12.10 1.65 23.91
N GLU A 906 -12.37 2.72 24.67
CA GLU A 906 -13.57 2.89 25.50
C GLU A 906 -14.00 4.37 25.61
N SER A 907 -15.30 4.60 25.86
CA SER A 907 -15.87 5.93 26.12
C SER A 907 -16.97 5.85 27.18
N ASP A 908 -17.27 6.96 27.86
CA ASP A 908 -18.35 7.02 28.86
C ASP A 908 -19.71 6.72 28.20
N ILE A 909 -19.98 7.40 27.09
CA ILE A 909 -21.23 7.28 26.35
C ILE A 909 -20.92 6.88 24.90
N VAL A 910 -21.50 5.75 24.48
CA VAL A 910 -21.41 5.27 23.10
C VAL A 910 -22.75 5.47 22.41
N ILE A 911 -22.74 6.13 21.26
CA ILE A 911 -23.91 6.30 20.41
C ILE A 911 -23.65 5.56 19.10
N ALA A 912 -24.51 4.64 18.70
CA ALA A 912 -24.26 3.73 17.61
C ALA A 912 -25.34 3.80 16.52
N SER A 913 -24.90 3.88 15.26
CA SER A 913 -25.75 3.76 14.06
C SER A 913 -25.54 2.39 13.43
N LEU A 914 -26.59 1.56 13.33
CA LEU A 914 -26.51 0.26 12.65
C LEU A 914 -26.65 0.37 11.12
N THR A 915 -27.15 1.50 10.61
CA THR A 915 -27.26 1.91 9.20
C THR A 915 -28.21 1.08 8.34
N ARG A 916 -28.23 -0.26 8.48
CA ARG A 916 -28.97 -1.14 7.59
C ARG A 916 -30.46 -1.10 7.89
N SER A 917 -31.24 -0.85 6.85
CA SER A 917 -32.69 -0.76 6.91
C SER A 917 -33.26 -1.08 5.52
N ASN A 918 -33.60 -2.36 5.29
CA ASN A 918 -34.05 -2.86 4.00
C ASN A 918 -34.95 -4.09 4.12
N ASN A 919 -35.86 -4.26 3.15
CA ASN A 919 -36.83 -5.36 3.15
C ASN A 919 -36.22 -6.73 2.78
N ARG A 920 -34.92 -6.80 2.44
CA ARG A 920 -34.24 -8.04 2.04
C ARG A 920 -33.57 -8.77 3.21
N GLY A 921 -33.54 -8.16 4.40
CA GLY A 921 -32.82 -8.70 5.55
C GLY A 921 -31.30 -8.69 5.36
N ASP A 922 -30.76 -7.85 4.48
CA ASP A 922 -29.33 -7.78 4.24
C ASP A 922 -28.67 -6.87 5.28
N ILE A 923 -27.85 -7.47 6.15
CA ILE A 923 -27.13 -6.76 7.21
C ILE A 923 -25.62 -6.64 6.94
N GLY A 924 -25.17 -7.03 5.74
CA GLY A 924 -23.75 -6.94 5.35
C GLY A 924 -22.84 -7.76 6.27
N PHE A 925 -21.75 -7.15 6.74
CA PHE A 925 -20.76 -7.80 7.60
C PHE A 925 -21.13 -7.80 9.10
N MET A 926 -22.27 -7.21 9.48
CA MET A 926 -22.80 -7.27 10.85
C MET A 926 -23.41 -8.64 11.21
N LYS A 927 -23.30 -9.64 10.32
CA LYS A 927 -23.60 -11.05 10.64
C LYS A 927 -22.63 -11.68 11.64
N SER A 928 -21.43 -11.12 11.79
CA SER A 928 -20.39 -11.62 12.70
C SER A 928 -20.74 -11.29 14.16
N PRO A 929 -20.80 -12.27 15.07
CA PRO A 929 -21.05 -12.02 16.49
C PRO A 929 -19.93 -11.22 17.17
N GLU A 930 -18.69 -11.34 16.66
CA GLU A 930 -17.52 -10.63 17.18
C GLU A 930 -17.70 -9.11 17.07
N ARG A 931 -18.29 -8.60 15.98
CA ARG A 931 -18.58 -7.15 15.81
C ARG A 931 -19.64 -6.64 16.78
N LEU A 932 -20.69 -7.43 17.01
CA LEU A 932 -21.71 -7.08 18.00
C LEU A 932 -21.08 -7.04 19.41
N ASN A 933 -20.26 -8.04 19.75
CA ASN A 933 -19.54 -8.08 21.01
C ASN A 933 -18.66 -6.85 21.21
N VAL A 934 -17.87 -6.46 20.19
CA VAL A 934 -17.07 -5.24 20.22
C VAL A 934 -17.95 -4.01 20.43
N LEU A 935 -19.04 -3.84 19.68
CA LEU A 935 -19.95 -2.69 19.80
C LEU A 935 -20.50 -2.54 21.23
N LEU A 936 -21.02 -3.63 21.80
CA LEU A 936 -21.66 -3.63 23.11
C LEU A 936 -20.68 -3.35 24.27
N SER A 937 -19.38 -3.57 24.04
CA SER A 937 -18.36 -3.51 25.09
C SER A 937 -17.53 -2.21 25.16
N ARG A 938 -17.91 -1.18 24.39
CA ARG A 938 -17.17 0.10 24.32
C ARG A 938 -17.63 1.14 25.35
N ALA A 939 -18.88 1.04 25.80
CA ALA A 939 -19.49 1.99 26.72
C ALA A 939 -19.10 1.70 28.17
N ARG A 940 -18.88 2.75 28.96
CA ARG A 940 -18.71 2.63 30.42
C ARG A 940 -20.01 2.89 31.17
N ASP A 941 -20.69 3.97 30.83
CA ASP A 941 -21.85 4.47 31.58
C ASP A 941 -23.18 4.31 30.83
N ALA A 942 -23.18 4.45 29.50
CA ALA A 942 -24.35 4.21 28.66
C ALA A 942 -24.07 3.89 27.19
N ILE A 943 -24.98 3.12 26.57
CA ILE A 943 -25.00 2.79 25.15
C ILE A 943 -26.38 3.07 24.54
N ILE A 944 -26.37 3.84 23.44
CA ILE A 944 -27.58 4.23 22.68
C ILE A 944 -27.41 3.72 21.26
N MET A 945 -28.31 2.87 20.79
CA MET A 945 -28.25 2.25 19.47
C MET A 945 -29.46 2.67 18.63
N PHE A 946 -29.22 3.05 17.38
CA PHE A 946 -30.26 3.32 16.39
C PHE A 946 -30.18 2.26 15.29
N GLY A 947 -31.31 1.65 14.93
CA GLY A 947 -31.35 0.70 13.82
C GLY A 947 -32.73 0.13 13.54
N ASN A 948 -32.85 -0.57 12.41
CA ASN A 948 -34.09 -1.24 12.00
C ASN A 948 -34.10 -2.70 12.48
N MET A 949 -34.86 -3.00 13.53
CA MET A 949 -34.95 -4.36 14.09
C MET A 949 -35.46 -5.39 13.07
N GLU A 950 -36.45 -5.02 12.24
CA GLU A 950 -37.05 -5.94 11.26
C GLU A 950 -36.03 -6.43 10.23
N THR A 951 -35.15 -5.53 9.78
CA THR A 951 -34.06 -5.87 8.84
C THR A 951 -33.10 -6.88 9.44
N PHE A 952 -32.74 -6.72 10.72
CA PHE A 952 -31.80 -7.62 11.38
C PHE A 952 -32.42 -8.97 11.77
N LEU A 953 -33.71 -8.99 12.13
CA LEU A 953 -34.45 -10.23 12.40
C LEU A 953 -34.73 -11.03 11.11
N ALA A 954 -34.91 -10.38 9.96
CA ALA A 954 -35.12 -11.03 8.68
C ALA A 954 -33.85 -11.65 8.06
N SER A 955 -32.67 -11.39 8.65
CA SER A 955 -31.39 -11.88 8.12
C SER A 955 -31.13 -13.34 8.49
N SER A 956 -31.12 -14.23 7.49
CA SER A 956 -30.76 -15.65 7.70
C SER A 956 -29.31 -15.83 8.14
N GLN A 957 -28.38 -14.99 7.67
CA GLN A 957 -26.96 -15.06 8.04
C GLN A 957 -26.69 -14.49 9.45
N GLY A 958 -27.59 -13.64 9.95
CA GLY A 958 -27.46 -13.00 11.27
C GLY A 958 -28.31 -13.63 12.36
N GLU A 959 -29.13 -14.63 12.04
CA GLU A 959 -30.18 -15.17 12.92
C GLU A 959 -29.63 -15.63 14.28
N LEU A 960 -28.54 -16.41 14.27
CA LEU A 960 -27.90 -16.95 15.48
C LEU A 960 -27.36 -15.87 16.43
N CYS A 961 -27.14 -14.65 15.94
CA CYS A 961 -26.60 -13.54 16.70
C CYS A 961 -27.68 -12.53 17.10
N TRP A 962 -28.46 -12.04 16.13
CA TRP A 962 -29.39 -10.92 16.34
C TRP A 962 -30.72 -11.34 16.94
N VAL A 963 -31.20 -12.58 16.72
CA VAL A 963 -32.44 -13.05 17.35
C VAL A 963 -32.29 -13.16 18.87
N PRO A 964 -31.24 -13.79 19.43
CA PRO A 964 -31.00 -13.79 20.87
C PRO A 964 -30.82 -12.38 21.43
N PHE A 965 -30.12 -11.49 20.70
CA PHE A 965 -29.92 -10.10 21.10
C PHE A 965 -31.25 -9.35 21.29
N PHE A 966 -32.14 -9.35 20.29
CA PHE A 966 -33.41 -8.65 20.41
C PHE A 966 -34.37 -9.30 21.43
N LYS A 967 -34.28 -10.62 21.63
CA LYS A 967 -34.99 -11.29 22.74
C LYS A 967 -34.52 -10.78 24.10
N LEU A 968 -33.22 -10.56 24.27
CA LEU A 968 -32.66 -9.99 25.50
C LEU A 968 -33.08 -8.53 25.69
N MET A 969 -33.02 -7.71 24.64
CA MET A 969 -33.44 -6.31 24.68
C MET A 969 -34.92 -6.16 25.06
N ARG A 970 -35.79 -7.02 24.50
CA ARG A 970 -37.21 -7.05 24.85
C ARG A 970 -37.46 -7.50 26.28
N LYS A 971 -36.70 -8.48 26.78
CA LYS A 971 -36.83 -9.00 28.15
C LYS A 971 -36.54 -7.92 29.22
N HIS A 972 -35.62 -7.00 28.92
CA HIS A 972 -35.19 -5.95 29.85
C HIS A 972 -35.78 -4.56 29.55
N ASP A 973 -36.76 -4.48 28.64
CA ASP A 973 -37.44 -3.23 28.25
C ASP A 973 -36.50 -2.15 27.66
N TYR A 974 -35.40 -2.59 27.04
CA TYR A 974 -34.42 -1.72 26.38
C TYR A 974 -34.77 -1.40 24.93
N LEU A 975 -35.81 -2.03 24.38
CA LEU A 975 -36.30 -1.81 23.02
C LEU A 975 -37.37 -0.72 23.04
N GLN A 976 -37.10 0.41 22.40
CA GLN A 976 -37.98 1.58 22.39
C GLN A 976 -38.16 2.10 20.95
N ASP A 977 -39.31 2.73 20.66
CA ASP A 977 -39.56 3.35 19.35
C ASP A 977 -39.03 4.80 19.27
N GLY A 978 -38.53 5.33 20.39
CA GLY A 978 -37.94 6.66 20.51
C GLY A 978 -37.03 6.76 21.74
N LEU A 979 -36.26 7.83 21.86
CA LEU A 979 -35.35 8.03 22.99
C LEU A 979 -36.11 8.59 24.21
N HIS A 980 -36.11 7.87 25.33
CA HIS A 980 -36.76 8.32 26.57
C HIS A 980 -35.86 9.26 27.37
N VAL A 981 -36.33 10.50 27.53
CA VAL A 981 -35.63 11.58 28.23
C VAL A 981 -36.49 12.17 29.36
N TYR A 982 -35.86 12.80 30.34
CA TYR A 982 -36.56 13.57 31.37
C TYR A 982 -35.80 14.85 31.71
N CYS A 983 -36.48 15.81 32.32
CA CYS A 983 -35.83 17.05 32.74
C CYS A 983 -35.16 16.88 34.12
N GLU A 984 -33.86 17.14 34.22
CA GLU A 984 -33.12 17.12 35.50
C GLU A 984 -33.70 18.08 36.55
N GLN A 985 -34.28 19.22 36.12
CA GLN A 985 -34.91 20.19 37.00
C GLN A 985 -36.37 19.85 37.34
N HIS A 986 -37.03 19.06 36.49
CA HIS A 986 -38.40 18.58 36.70
C HIS A 986 -38.48 17.09 36.40
N PRO A 987 -38.06 16.21 37.33
CA PRO A 987 -37.98 14.77 37.09
C PRO A 987 -39.32 14.13 36.70
N GLU A 988 -40.46 14.74 37.07
CA GLU A 988 -41.80 14.27 36.69
C GLU A 988 -42.15 14.54 35.22
N ARG A 989 -41.40 15.41 34.53
CA ARG A 989 -41.57 15.69 33.11
C ARG A 989 -40.63 14.80 32.29
N SER A 990 -41.20 13.73 31.74
CA SER A 990 -40.54 12.84 30.78
C SER A 990 -41.12 13.03 29.37
N ALA A 991 -40.29 12.76 28.36
CA ALA A 991 -40.65 12.82 26.95
C ALA A 991 -40.02 11.64 26.20
N VAL A 992 -40.69 11.20 25.13
CA VAL A 992 -40.15 10.22 24.18
C VAL A 992 -39.91 10.92 22.86
N LEU A 993 -38.68 10.81 22.35
CA LEU A 993 -38.20 11.49 21.14
C LEU A 993 -38.16 10.49 19.98
N TYR A 994 -39.16 10.54 19.11
CA TYR A 994 -39.32 9.62 17.98
C TYR A 994 -38.60 10.11 16.72
N VAL A 995 -38.59 11.43 16.53
CA VAL A 995 -38.04 12.09 15.33
C VAL A 995 -37.09 13.23 15.71
N PRO A 996 -36.17 13.65 14.82
CA PRO A 996 -35.20 14.72 15.13
C PRO A 996 -35.84 16.03 15.60
N GLU A 997 -37.03 16.37 15.12
CA GLU A 997 -37.79 17.58 15.47
C GLU A 997 -38.31 17.55 16.92
N ASP A 998 -38.51 16.36 17.49
CA ASP A 998 -38.98 16.21 18.87
C ASP A 998 -37.99 16.81 19.88
N PHE A 999 -36.68 16.82 19.56
CA PHE A 999 -35.67 17.41 20.43
C PHE A 999 -35.88 18.93 20.61
N ASP A 1000 -36.25 19.62 19.53
CA ASP A 1000 -36.46 21.07 19.59
C ASP A 1000 -37.84 21.41 20.20
N LEU A 1001 -38.84 20.52 20.05
CA LEU A 1001 -40.21 20.73 20.54
C LEU A 1001 -40.40 20.34 22.01
N LYS A 1002 -39.86 19.19 22.43
CA LYS A 1002 -40.13 18.58 23.75
C LYS A 1002 -39.03 18.85 24.77
N CYS A 1003 -37.79 19.04 24.32
CA CYS A 1003 -36.66 19.36 25.19
C CYS A 1003 -35.79 20.54 24.68
N PRO A 1004 -36.40 21.73 24.45
CA PRO A 1004 -35.65 22.90 24.01
C PRO A 1004 -34.54 23.24 25.03
N ASP A 1005 -33.33 23.50 24.52
CA ASP A 1005 -32.13 23.80 25.31
C ASP A 1005 -31.75 22.72 26.36
N GLY A 1006 -32.24 21.49 26.20
CA GLY A 1006 -31.95 20.36 27.09
C GLY A 1006 -32.84 20.28 28.34
N GLY A 1007 -33.81 21.19 28.51
CA GLY A 1007 -34.80 21.14 29.59
C GLY A 1007 -36.21 20.92 29.07
N CYS A 1008 -37.18 20.64 29.95
CA CYS A 1008 -38.59 20.73 29.56
C CYS A 1008 -39.00 22.19 29.34
N SER A 1009 -40.10 22.43 28.64
CA SER A 1009 -40.64 23.77 28.37
C SER A 1009 -41.21 24.52 29.59
N GLU A 1010 -41.14 23.94 30.80
CA GLU A 1010 -41.67 24.55 32.03
C GLU A 1010 -40.63 25.40 32.78
N ILE A 1011 -41.11 26.46 33.43
CA ILE A 1011 -40.27 27.43 34.15
C ILE A 1011 -39.82 26.80 35.48
N CYS A 1012 -38.50 26.53 35.63
CA CYS A 1012 -37.96 25.73 36.72
C CYS A 1012 -37.83 26.39 38.10
N GLY A 1013 -38.10 27.70 38.22
CA GLY A 1013 -38.15 28.40 39.52
C GLY A 1013 -36.83 28.44 40.32
N VAL A 1014 -35.74 27.86 39.82
CA VAL A 1014 -34.43 27.82 40.48
C VAL A 1014 -33.85 29.23 40.58
N ALA A 1015 -33.43 29.60 41.79
CA ALA A 1015 -32.60 30.80 41.98
C ALA A 1015 -31.24 30.54 41.33
N LEU A 1016 -31.00 31.14 40.16
CA LEU A 1016 -29.65 31.25 39.63
C LEU A 1016 -28.79 31.91 40.71
N GLY A 1017 -27.68 31.27 41.11
CA GLY A 1017 -26.65 31.87 41.95
C GLY A 1017 -25.89 33.00 41.25
N CYS A 1018 -26.61 33.83 40.49
CA CYS A 1018 -26.09 35.04 39.90
C CYS A 1018 -26.80 36.24 40.55
N GLU A 1019 -26.01 37.18 41.07
CA GLU A 1019 -26.47 38.55 41.19
C GLU A 1019 -27.02 38.99 39.83
N LYS A 1020 -28.32 39.32 39.74
CA LYS A 1020 -28.86 39.84 38.50
C LYS A 1020 -28.38 41.27 38.33
N LYS A 1021 -27.78 41.48 37.18
CA LYS A 1021 -27.23 42.75 36.73
C LYS A 1021 -28.20 43.35 35.71
N CYS A 1022 -28.54 44.67 35.76
CA CYS A 1022 -29.11 45.32 34.56
C CYS A 1022 -28.11 45.13 33.40
N GLU A 1023 -28.50 45.31 32.13
CA GLU A 1023 -27.60 45.08 30.98
C GLU A 1023 -26.25 45.84 31.07
N LYS A 1024 -26.13 46.81 31.99
CA LYS A 1024 -24.91 47.55 32.34
C LYS A 1024 -24.24 47.18 33.68
N GLN A 1025 -24.51 45.99 34.23
CA GLN A 1025 -23.82 45.41 35.39
C GLN A 1025 -24.13 45.95 36.81
N HIS A 1026 -25.26 46.63 37.04
CA HIS A 1026 -25.71 46.99 38.40
C HIS A 1026 -26.49 45.87 39.09
N SER A 1027 -26.06 45.42 40.28
CA SER A 1027 -26.67 44.30 41.01
C SER A 1027 -28.01 44.67 41.68
N TYR A 1028 -29.07 43.89 41.43
CA TYR A 1028 -30.33 43.94 42.18
C TYR A 1028 -30.94 42.53 42.35
N GLN A 1029 -31.86 42.36 43.31
CA GLN A 1029 -32.51 41.07 43.59
C GLN A 1029 -33.96 41.05 43.07
N GLY A 1030 -34.31 40.06 42.24
CA GLY A 1030 -35.67 39.83 41.73
C GLY A 1030 -35.91 38.38 41.26
N LYS A 1031 -37.14 37.89 41.45
CA LYS A 1031 -37.55 36.50 41.12
C LYS A 1031 -37.73 36.29 39.61
N CYS A 1032 -37.73 35.03 39.16
CA CYS A 1032 -37.87 34.66 37.74
C CYS A 1032 -39.29 34.97 37.24
N GLY A 1033 -39.42 35.72 36.14
CA GLY A 1033 -40.68 35.97 35.44
C GLY A 1033 -41.26 37.39 35.49
N GLU A 1034 -40.66 38.35 36.21
CA GLU A 1034 -41.10 39.75 36.14
C GLU A 1034 -40.43 40.48 34.97
N SER A 1035 -41.25 41.09 34.10
CA SER A 1035 -40.78 41.94 33.00
C SER A 1035 -40.12 43.21 33.54
N HIS A 1036 -38.86 43.42 33.14
CA HIS A 1036 -37.97 44.55 33.41
C HIS A 1036 -38.67 45.91 33.70
N ALA A 1037 -38.68 46.34 34.97
CA ALA A 1037 -38.80 47.76 35.32
C ALA A 1037 -37.40 48.37 35.49
N ARG A 1038 -37.06 49.37 34.64
CA ARG A 1038 -35.71 49.96 34.52
C ARG A 1038 -35.20 50.60 35.83
N CYS A 1039 -33.93 50.34 36.17
CA CYS A 1039 -33.23 50.93 37.32
C CYS A 1039 -32.79 52.39 37.06
N ARG A 1040 -32.85 53.24 38.11
CA ARG A 1040 -32.56 54.68 38.08
C ARG A 1040 -31.16 55.04 37.55
N HIS A 1041 -30.16 54.17 37.73
CA HIS A 1041 -28.79 54.37 37.23
C HIS A 1041 -28.68 54.12 35.71
N CYS A 1042 -29.41 53.13 35.21
CA CYS A 1042 -29.45 52.77 33.79
C CYS A 1042 -30.06 53.95 32.95
N LEU A 1043 -30.95 54.78 33.52
CA LEU A 1043 -31.52 55.99 32.89
C LEU A 1043 -30.55 57.18 32.75
N GLN A 1044 -29.63 57.37 33.69
CA GLN A 1044 -28.61 58.43 33.60
C GLN A 1044 -27.49 58.06 32.62
N GLU A 1045 -27.09 56.77 32.59
CA GLU A 1045 -26.13 56.29 31.60
C GLU A 1045 -26.72 56.23 30.18
N GLU A 1046 -28.03 56.06 29.99
CA GLU A 1046 -28.66 56.15 28.66
C GLU A 1046 -28.55 57.58 28.07
N ALA A 1047 -28.63 58.62 28.89
CA ALA A 1047 -28.44 60.01 28.43
C ALA A 1047 -26.99 60.31 28.02
N ASP A 1048 -26.01 59.67 28.66
CA ASP A 1048 -24.59 59.83 28.33
C ASP A 1048 -24.11 58.90 27.22
N ILE A 1049 -24.65 57.68 27.14
CA ILE A 1049 -24.45 56.77 26.00
C ILE A 1049 -25.14 57.33 24.76
N ALA A 1050 -26.32 57.94 24.84
CA ALA A 1050 -26.94 58.60 23.69
C ALA A 1050 -26.04 59.73 23.14
N ARG A 1051 -25.31 60.45 24.00
CA ARG A 1051 -24.33 61.46 23.57
C ARG A 1051 -23.09 60.87 22.91
N ARG A 1052 -22.56 59.74 23.41
CA ARG A 1052 -21.40 59.05 22.81
C ARG A 1052 -21.79 58.29 21.54
N ALA A 1053 -22.89 57.56 21.55
CA ALA A 1053 -23.45 56.86 20.40
C ALA A 1053 -23.80 57.81 19.26
N LYS A 1054 -24.24 59.05 19.53
CA LYS A 1054 -24.45 60.04 18.46
C LYS A 1054 -23.14 60.47 17.79
N ARG A 1055 -22.05 60.59 18.56
CA ARG A 1055 -20.70 60.91 18.08
C ARG A 1055 -20.06 59.71 17.35
N ASP A 1056 -20.24 58.50 17.88
CA ASP A 1056 -19.74 57.26 17.27
C ASP A 1056 -20.55 56.89 16.01
N LEU A 1057 -21.85 57.19 15.97
CA LEU A 1057 -22.69 57.06 14.78
C LEU A 1057 -22.28 58.05 13.68
N GLU A 1058 -21.83 59.25 14.03
CA GLU A 1058 -21.25 60.19 13.07
C GLU A 1058 -19.91 59.67 12.52
N ILE A 1059 -19.03 59.14 13.37
CA ILE A 1059 -17.75 58.53 12.95
C ILE A 1059 -17.97 57.26 12.13
N GLU A 1060 -18.93 56.42 12.50
CA GLU A 1060 -19.24 55.18 11.79
C GLU A 1060 -20.01 55.47 10.49
N LYS A 1061 -20.84 56.53 10.43
CA LYS A 1061 -21.39 57.04 9.15
C LYS A 1061 -20.27 57.53 8.24
N ASP A 1062 -19.27 58.21 8.78
CA ASP A 1062 -18.12 58.71 8.00
C ASP A 1062 -17.23 57.54 7.53
N ARG A 1063 -17.05 56.51 8.37
CA ARG A 1063 -16.35 55.27 8.03
C ARG A 1063 -17.12 54.42 7.02
N GLN A 1064 -18.44 54.30 7.15
CA GLN A 1064 -19.29 53.62 6.18
C GLN A 1064 -19.37 54.39 4.87
N ALA A 1065 -19.37 55.72 4.90
CA ALA A 1065 -19.28 56.55 3.69
C ALA A 1065 -17.93 56.33 2.99
N LYS A 1066 -16.81 56.29 3.73
CA LYS A 1066 -15.48 55.96 3.18
C LYS A 1066 -15.38 54.52 2.68
N GLN A 1067 -15.95 53.55 3.38
CA GLN A 1067 -16.00 52.14 2.94
C GLN A 1067 -16.94 51.95 1.74
N ALA A 1068 -18.06 52.67 1.67
CA ALA A 1068 -18.96 52.65 0.54
C ALA A 1068 -18.33 53.33 -0.68
N ALA A 1069 -17.62 54.45 -0.49
CA ALA A 1069 -16.83 55.10 -1.55
C ALA A 1069 -15.72 54.17 -2.05
N TYR A 1070 -14.96 53.55 -1.14
CA TYR A 1070 -13.94 52.55 -1.50
C TYR A 1070 -14.53 51.30 -2.17
N ARG A 1071 -15.74 50.88 -1.77
CA ARG A 1071 -16.45 49.77 -2.40
C ARG A 1071 -16.99 50.14 -3.78
N GLN A 1072 -17.41 51.38 -3.98
CA GLN A 1072 -17.75 51.92 -5.30
C GLN A 1072 -16.51 52.03 -6.18
N GLU A 1073 -15.38 52.51 -5.66
CA GLU A 1073 -14.10 52.50 -6.40
C GLU A 1073 -13.67 51.07 -6.75
N LEU A 1074 -13.79 50.12 -5.83
CA LEU A 1074 -13.50 48.70 -6.11
C LEU A 1074 -14.44 48.11 -7.16
N LEU A 1075 -15.73 48.48 -7.15
CA LEU A 1075 -16.69 48.07 -8.18
C LEU A 1075 -16.36 48.70 -9.53
N ILE A 1076 -16.00 49.99 -9.56
CA ILE A 1076 -15.55 50.66 -10.79
C ILE A 1076 -14.29 49.99 -11.32
N ILE A 1077 -13.29 49.71 -10.46
CA ILE A 1077 -12.06 49.01 -10.84
C ILE A 1077 -12.36 47.57 -11.28
N GLN A 1078 -13.29 46.86 -10.63
CA GLN A 1078 -13.67 45.51 -11.03
C GLN A 1078 -14.41 45.48 -12.37
N ASP A 1079 -15.31 46.42 -12.59
CA ASP A 1079 -16.01 46.60 -13.87
C ASP A 1079 -15.03 47.02 -14.98
N GLU A 1080 -14.03 47.84 -14.65
CA GLU A 1080 -12.97 48.24 -15.58
C GLU A 1080 -12.02 47.06 -15.89
N ILE A 1081 -11.69 46.22 -14.91
CA ILE A 1081 -10.97 44.96 -15.11
C ILE A 1081 -11.80 43.99 -15.96
N GLU A 1082 -13.11 43.87 -15.72
CA GLU A 1082 -13.98 43.03 -16.56
C GLU A 1082 -14.11 43.58 -17.97
N SER A 1083 -14.23 44.90 -18.13
CA SER A 1083 -14.26 45.57 -19.42
C SER A 1083 -12.94 45.34 -20.19
N LEU A 1084 -11.79 45.52 -19.53
CA LEU A 1084 -10.47 45.25 -20.09
C LEU A 1084 -10.25 43.77 -20.37
N LYS A 1085 -10.81 42.86 -19.57
CA LYS A 1085 -10.80 41.41 -19.86
C LYS A 1085 -11.66 41.08 -21.06
N ARG A 1086 -12.83 41.71 -21.22
CA ARG A 1086 -13.68 41.55 -22.40
C ARG A 1086 -13.01 42.14 -23.64
N GLN A 1087 -12.39 43.32 -23.54
CA GLN A 1087 -11.61 43.92 -24.63
C GLN A 1087 -10.39 43.07 -24.98
N ASN A 1088 -9.63 42.55 -24.01
CA ASN A 1088 -8.53 41.61 -24.29
C ASN A 1088 -9.04 40.30 -24.90
N LYS A 1089 -10.21 39.82 -24.48
CA LYS A 1089 -10.82 38.65 -25.09
C LYS A 1089 -11.22 38.93 -26.54
N TYR A 1090 -11.81 40.10 -26.82
CA TYR A 1090 -12.11 40.52 -28.19
C TYR A 1090 -10.86 40.75 -29.03
N LEU A 1091 -9.79 41.33 -28.47
CA LEU A 1091 -8.50 41.49 -29.13
C LEU A 1091 -7.81 40.14 -29.37
N GLN A 1092 -7.91 39.20 -28.44
CA GLN A 1092 -7.43 37.82 -28.62
C GLN A 1092 -8.25 37.08 -29.66
N GLU A 1093 -9.58 37.30 -29.71
CA GLU A 1093 -10.45 36.75 -30.74
C GLU A 1093 -10.13 37.39 -32.11
N GLU A 1094 -9.90 38.71 -32.20
CA GLU A 1094 -9.46 39.40 -33.43
C GLU A 1094 -8.04 39.00 -33.85
N GLU A 1095 -7.11 38.79 -32.92
CA GLU A 1095 -5.78 38.25 -33.21
C GLU A 1095 -5.88 36.80 -33.69
N SER A 1096 -6.75 35.99 -33.08
CA SER A 1096 -6.97 34.62 -33.53
C SER A 1096 -7.61 34.57 -34.91
N GLN A 1097 -8.57 35.46 -35.20
CA GLN A 1097 -9.19 35.62 -36.51
C GLN A 1097 -8.21 36.20 -37.53
N SER A 1098 -7.35 37.14 -37.15
CA SER A 1098 -6.28 37.69 -38.00
C SER A 1098 -5.22 36.64 -38.29
N ARG A 1099 -4.80 35.83 -37.31
CA ARG A 1099 -3.90 34.68 -37.51
C ARG A 1099 -4.55 33.64 -38.40
N THR A 1100 -5.84 33.36 -38.24
CA THR A 1100 -6.57 32.43 -39.11
C THR A 1100 -6.69 32.99 -40.54
N MET A 1101 -6.97 34.29 -40.70
CA MET A 1101 -7.02 34.96 -42.00
C MET A 1101 -5.64 35.09 -42.66
N GLN A 1102 -4.58 35.26 -41.86
CA GLN A 1102 -3.20 35.32 -42.33
C GLN A 1102 -2.72 33.93 -42.73
N GLN A 1103 -3.06 32.90 -41.95
CA GLN A 1103 -2.83 31.51 -42.31
C GLN A 1103 -3.61 31.10 -43.57
N LEU A 1104 -4.87 31.52 -43.72
CA LEU A 1104 -5.63 31.34 -44.96
C LEU A 1104 -5.06 32.15 -46.15
N ARG A 1105 -4.48 33.33 -45.91
CA ARG A 1105 -3.78 34.12 -46.95
C ARG A 1105 -2.45 33.50 -47.34
N ASP A 1106 -1.72 32.95 -46.39
CA ASP A 1106 -0.46 32.23 -46.59
C ASP A 1106 -0.73 30.91 -47.30
N ASP A 1107 -1.82 30.21 -46.98
CA ASP A 1107 -2.30 29.03 -47.71
C ASP A 1107 -2.74 29.40 -49.13
N LEU A 1108 -3.42 30.54 -49.32
CA LEU A 1108 -3.81 31.04 -50.65
C LEU A 1108 -2.58 31.49 -51.46
N ALA A 1109 -1.58 32.09 -50.81
CA ALA A 1109 -0.30 32.44 -51.41
C ALA A 1109 0.49 31.19 -51.77
N ALA A 1110 0.54 30.18 -50.91
CA ALA A 1110 1.16 28.89 -51.19
C ALA A 1110 0.43 28.16 -52.32
N LEU A 1111 -0.90 28.21 -52.40
CA LEU A 1111 -1.67 27.64 -53.51
C LEU A 1111 -1.45 28.41 -54.82
N LYS A 1112 -1.33 29.75 -54.77
CA LYS A 1112 -0.96 30.59 -55.92
C LYS A 1112 0.48 30.34 -56.36
N GLU A 1113 1.41 30.18 -55.43
CA GLU A 1113 2.80 29.87 -55.70
C GLU A 1113 2.93 28.44 -56.22
N THR A 1114 2.09 27.50 -55.76
CA THR A 1114 2.00 26.14 -56.32
C THR A 1114 1.43 26.17 -57.74
N ARG A 1115 0.43 27.03 -58.01
CA ARG A 1115 -0.12 27.25 -59.34
C ARG A 1115 0.89 27.96 -60.26
N GLU A 1116 1.62 28.96 -59.78
CA GLU A 1116 2.70 29.64 -60.51
C GLU A 1116 3.91 28.72 -60.70
N ARG A 1117 4.21 27.82 -59.77
CA ARG A 1117 5.21 26.75 -59.95
C ARG A 1117 4.74 25.67 -60.91
N GLN A 1118 3.43 25.41 -61.03
CA GLN A 1118 2.87 24.55 -62.07
C GLN A 1118 2.92 25.25 -63.44
N GLU A 1119 2.50 26.52 -63.53
CA GLU A 1119 2.59 27.35 -64.74
C GLU A 1119 4.06 27.63 -65.14
N SER A 1120 4.98 27.73 -64.18
CA SER A 1120 6.42 27.89 -64.41
C SER A 1120 7.12 26.57 -64.67
N MET A 1121 6.68 25.43 -64.12
CA MET A 1121 7.16 24.10 -64.55
C MET A 1121 6.72 23.78 -65.98
N GLU A 1122 5.55 24.27 -66.40
CA GLU A 1122 5.06 24.14 -67.77
C GLU A 1122 5.86 25.03 -68.75
N LYS A 1123 6.30 26.23 -68.30
CA LYS A 1123 7.21 27.12 -69.06
C LYS A 1123 8.69 26.74 -69.00
N SER A 1124 9.15 26.12 -67.90
CA SER A 1124 10.56 25.73 -67.66
C SER A 1124 10.92 24.38 -68.28
N ARG A 1125 9.95 23.71 -68.91
CA ARG A 1125 10.18 22.56 -69.81
C ARG A 1125 10.72 22.98 -71.20
N LEU A 1126 10.91 24.30 -71.44
CA LEU A 1126 11.32 24.91 -72.71
C LEU A 1126 12.45 25.95 -72.54
N ALA A 1127 13.55 25.65 -71.82
CA ALA A 1127 14.88 26.31 -71.94
C ALA A 1127 15.81 25.79 -70.83
N LEU A 1128 16.63 24.74 -71.03
CA LEU A 1128 18.01 24.73 -71.55
C LEU A 1128 19.01 25.75 -70.94
N THR A 1129 19.90 25.19 -70.09
CA THR A 1129 21.39 25.30 -70.10
C THR A 1129 22.11 26.64 -69.87
N HIS A 1130 22.88 26.77 -68.77
CA HIS A 1130 24.38 26.76 -68.70
C HIS A 1130 24.96 27.49 -67.45
N GLN A 1131 25.87 26.77 -66.75
CA GLN A 1131 27.19 27.15 -66.17
C GLN A 1131 27.43 28.27 -65.11
N ASN A 1132 28.06 27.81 -64.01
CA ASN A 1132 29.30 28.24 -63.29
C ASN A 1132 29.59 29.66 -62.72
N GLU A 1133 29.95 29.63 -61.41
CA GLU A 1133 31.07 30.26 -60.65
C GLU A 1133 31.19 31.78 -60.32
N LYS A 1134 31.39 32.03 -59.00
CA LYS A 1134 32.37 32.91 -58.28
C LYS A 1134 32.00 34.32 -57.70
N SER A 1135 32.32 34.42 -56.38
CA SER A 1135 33.08 35.44 -55.59
C SER A 1135 32.52 36.81 -55.10
N VAL A 1136 32.45 36.91 -53.75
CA VAL A 1136 32.85 37.91 -52.70
C VAL A 1136 33.04 39.44 -52.94
N ALA A 1137 32.51 40.23 -51.95
CA ALA A 1137 33.08 41.42 -51.24
C ALA A 1137 32.52 42.85 -51.55
N PRO A 1138 32.80 43.92 -50.74
CA PRO A 1138 32.17 44.32 -49.45
C PRO A 1138 31.91 45.86 -49.30
N ILE A 1139 31.23 46.37 -48.25
CA ILE A 1139 31.35 47.79 -47.78
C ILE A 1139 31.18 47.94 -46.24
N GLN A 1140 32.00 48.82 -45.64
CA GLN A 1140 32.21 49.17 -44.22
C GLN A 1140 31.43 50.43 -43.72
N ALA A 1141 31.49 50.62 -42.39
CA ALA A 1141 30.78 51.54 -41.49
C ALA A 1141 31.36 52.96 -41.28
N THR A 1142 30.58 53.84 -40.63
CA THR A 1142 31.02 54.84 -39.61
C THR A 1142 29.89 55.14 -38.60
N SER A 1143 30.26 55.70 -37.45
CA SER A 1143 29.62 55.63 -36.11
C SER A 1143 29.25 56.99 -35.49
N ASP A 1144 28.11 57.06 -34.79
CA ASP A 1144 27.79 58.07 -33.75
C ASP A 1144 27.42 57.34 -32.44
N ILE A 1145 28.03 57.72 -31.30
CA ILE A 1145 27.78 57.12 -29.97
C ILE A 1145 26.65 57.90 -29.27
N ALA A 1146 25.58 57.21 -28.88
CA ALA A 1146 24.42 57.83 -28.24
C ALA A 1146 24.71 58.30 -26.79
N PRO A 1147 24.22 59.50 -26.39
CA PRO A 1147 24.23 59.93 -24.99
C PRO A 1147 23.38 58.99 -24.14
N ASP A 1148 23.82 58.70 -22.91
CA ASP A 1148 23.29 57.67 -21.98
C ASP A 1148 23.60 56.20 -22.33
N SER A 1149 24.59 55.94 -23.20
CA SER A 1149 25.16 54.59 -23.35
C SER A 1149 26.22 54.30 -22.27
N ALA A 1150 26.40 53.02 -21.93
CA ALA A 1150 27.41 52.58 -20.96
C ALA A 1150 28.82 52.97 -21.40
N ARG A 1151 29.07 52.99 -22.71
CA ARG A 1151 30.33 53.46 -23.29
C ARG A 1151 30.55 54.96 -23.05
N TYR A 1152 29.50 55.78 -23.18
CA TYR A 1152 29.57 57.20 -22.87
C TYR A 1152 29.84 57.45 -21.37
N GLU A 1153 29.22 56.67 -20.48
CA GLU A 1153 29.42 56.79 -19.03
C GLU A 1153 30.83 56.34 -18.59
N TRP A 1154 31.38 55.28 -19.19
CA TRP A 1154 32.75 54.85 -18.95
C TRP A 1154 33.79 55.87 -19.43
N GLU A 1155 33.58 56.50 -20.59
CA GLU A 1155 34.43 57.59 -21.09
C GLU A 1155 34.30 58.87 -20.24
N ARG A 1156 33.18 59.08 -19.54
CA ARG A 1156 33.02 60.14 -18.52
C ARG A 1156 33.82 59.81 -17.26
N MET A 1157 33.69 58.60 -16.71
CA MET A 1157 34.46 58.15 -15.52
C MET A 1157 35.98 58.21 -15.73
N LYS A 1158 36.44 57.92 -16.96
CA LYS A 1158 37.86 58.09 -17.34
C LYS A 1158 38.34 59.54 -17.30
N ARG A 1159 37.51 60.48 -17.76
CA ARG A 1159 37.85 61.90 -17.81
C ARG A 1159 37.75 62.58 -16.44
N ASP A 1160 36.68 62.29 -15.69
CA ASP A 1160 36.35 63.03 -14.48
C ASP A 1160 36.92 62.37 -13.21
N GLU A 1161 36.99 61.04 -13.16
CA GLU A 1161 37.42 60.26 -11.98
C GLU A 1161 38.77 59.56 -12.17
N HIS A 1162 39.44 59.78 -13.31
CA HIS A 1162 40.73 59.16 -13.68
C HIS A 1162 40.73 57.61 -13.58
N ALA A 1163 39.55 56.99 -13.76
CA ALA A 1163 39.42 55.54 -13.70
C ALA A 1163 40.11 54.88 -14.91
N SER A 1164 40.83 53.77 -14.70
CA SER A 1164 41.45 53.00 -15.79
C SER A 1164 41.33 51.50 -15.55
N ASN A 1165 40.80 50.74 -16.50
CA ASN A 1165 40.73 49.29 -16.44
C ASN A 1165 40.64 48.73 -17.89
N ALA A 1166 41.57 47.85 -18.26
CA ALA A 1166 41.75 47.39 -19.65
C ALA A 1166 40.64 46.42 -20.08
N GLU A 1167 40.09 45.68 -19.13
CA GLU A 1167 39.04 44.70 -19.33
C GLU A 1167 37.68 45.38 -19.56
N LEU A 1168 37.38 46.45 -18.81
CA LEU A 1168 36.19 47.29 -19.03
C LEU A 1168 36.25 48.02 -20.37
N ASP A 1169 37.43 48.46 -20.82
CA ASP A 1169 37.59 49.02 -22.17
C ASP A 1169 37.24 48.03 -23.27
N THR A 1170 37.70 46.79 -23.10
CA THR A 1170 37.40 45.71 -24.02
C THR A 1170 35.91 45.41 -24.00
N LEU A 1171 35.27 45.36 -22.83
CA LEU A 1171 33.82 45.13 -22.68
C LEU A 1171 32.98 46.25 -23.35
N MET A 1172 33.36 47.52 -23.16
CA MET A 1172 32.64 48.66 -23.75
C MET A 1172 32.77 48.73 -25.27
N SER A 1173 33.83 48.15 -25.84
CA SER A 1173 34.03 48.05 -27.29
C SER A 1173 33.15 46.98 -27.98
N MET A 1174 32.57 46.04 -27.22
CA MET A 1174 31.72 44.98 -27.77
C MET A 1174 30.35 45.51 -28.23
N ILE A 1175 29.82 45.02 -29.35
CA ILE A 1175 28.54 45.46 -29.93
C ILE A 1175 27.37 44.76 -29.21
N GLY A 1176 26.40 45.53 -28.70
CA GLY A 1176 25.27 45.02 -27.90
C GLY A 1176 25.57 44.87 -26.39
N LEU A 1177 24.67 44.20 -25.64
CA LEU A 1177 24.80 43.90 -24.19
C LEU A 1177 24.79 45.13 -23.25
N GLU A 1178 24.00 46.15 -23.55
CA GLU A 1178 24.07 47.43 -22.82
C GLU A 1178 23.67 47.32 -21.34
N SER A 1179 22.69 46.48 -21.00
CA SER A 1179 22.29 46.23 -19.61
C SER A 1179 23.39 45.56 -18.77
N VAL A 1180 24.23 44.74 -19.41
CA VAL A 1180 25.38 44.09 -18.78
C VAL A 1180 26.48 45.10 -18.53
N LYS A 1181 26.80 45.92 -19.55
CA LYS A 1181 27.83 46.96 -19.43
C LYS A 1181 27.50 47.96 -18.32
N MET A 1182 26.25 48.40 -18.22
CA MET A 1182 25.78 49.26 -17.13
C MET A 1182 25.93 48.59 -15.76
N SER A 1183 25.54 47.32 -15.64
CA SER A 1183 25.66 46.58 -14.36
C SER A 1183 27.11 46.47 -13.87
N PHE A 1184 28.08 46.33 -14.78
CA PHE A 1184 29.50 46.31 -14.42
C PHE A 1184 30.01 47.69 -13.97
N LEU A 1185 29.51 48.79 -14.55
CA LEU A 1185 29.83 50.15 -14.10
C LEU A 1185 29.23 50.45 -12.71
N ASP A 1186 28.01 50.00 -12.44
CA ASP A 1186 27.36 50.15 -11.12
C ASP A 1186 28.09 49.38 -10.01
N ILE A 1187 28.52 48.14 -10.30
CA ILE A 1187 29.34 47.35 -9.37
C ILE A 1187 30.65 48.08 -9.07
N LYS A 1188 31.32 48.61 -10.10
CA LYS A 1188 32.56 49.38 -9.93
C LYS A 1188 32.35 50.61 -9.05
N SER A 1189 31.31 51.40 -9.31
CA SER A 1189 30.99 52.59 -8.49
C SER A 1189 30.71 52.24 -7.03
N THR A 1190 30.03 51.12 -6.78
CA THR A 1190 29.73 50.62 -5.44
C THR A 1190 31.01 50.19 -4.69
N VAL A 1191 31.91 49.47 -5.37
CA VAL A 1191 33.21 49.05 -4.81
C VAL A 1191 34.11 50.26 -4.54
N ASP A 1192 34.19 51.22 -5.46
CA ASP A 1192 34.99 52.43 -5.29
C ASP A 1192 34.46 53.28 -4.12
N THR A 1193 33.14 53.35 -3.95
CA THR A 1193 32.51 54.05 -2.82
C THR A 1193 32.81 53.36 -1.49
N ALA A 1194 32.70 52.02 -1.43
CA ALA A 1194 33.04 51.27 -0.23
C ALA A 1194 34.52 51.42 0.17
N LEU A 1195 35.42 51.46 -0.82
CA LEU A 1195 36.85 51.71 -0.60
C LEU A 1195 37.14 53.13 -0.12
N ARG A 1196 36.51 54.16 -0.70
CA ARG A 1196 36.63 55.56 -0.23
C ARG A 1196 36.10 55.74 1.20
N GLN A 1197 35.10 54.95 1.60
CA GLN A 1197 34.50 54.98 2.93
C GLN A 1197 35.21 54.07 3.96
N GLY A 1198 36.23 53.31 3.56
CA GLY A 1198 36.99 52.42 4.45
C GLY A 1198 36.21 51.19 4.93
N VAL A 1199 35.17 50.78 4.21
CA VAL A 1199 34.30 49.64 4.56
C VAL A 1199 34.82 48.35 3.89
N SER A 1200 34.94 47.27 4.66
CA SER A 1200 35.44 45.98 4.15
C SER A 1200 34.41 45.28 3.26
N THR A 1201 34.82 44.94 2.04
CA THR A 1201 34.00 44.26 1.02
C THR A 1201 34.26 42.74 0.94
N GLU A 1202 35.04 42.17 1.87
CA GLU A 1202 35.49 40.77 1.83
C GLU A 1202 34.35 39.73 1.87
N ASN A 1203 33.18 40.10 2.38
CA ASN A 1203 32.00 39.22 2.50
C ASN A 1203 30.83 39.62 1.56
N GLU A 1204 30.97 40.67 0.75
CA GLU A 1204 29.92 41.10 -0.16
C GLU A 1204 30.02 40.38 -1.51
N ARG A 1205 28.86 39.98 -2.05
CA ARG A 1205 28.77 39.21 -3.30
C ARG A 1205 28.12 40.06 -4.37
N PHE A 1206 28.91 40.45 -5.37
CA PHE A 1206 28.43 41.17 -6.55
C PHE A 1206 28.11 40.17 -7.67
N GLY A 1207 26.96 40.32 -8.33
CA GLY A 1207 26.53 39.43 -9.40
C GLY A 1207 25.90 40.20 -10.55
N CYS A 1208 26.26 39.83 -11.78
CA CYS A 1208 25.65 40.35 -13.00
C CYS A 1208 25.00 39.19 -13.77
N SER A 1209 23.77 39.39 -14.26
CA SER A 1209 23.06 38.38 -15.08
C SER A 1209 23.19 38.72 -16.56
N LEU A 1210 23.77 37.80 -17.34
CA LEU A 1210 23.94 37.96 -18.79
C LEU A 1210 22.70 37.42 -19.50
N LEU A 1211 21.88 38.32 -20.07
CA LEU A 1211 20.74 37.94 -20.91
C LEU A 1211 21.21 37.88 -22.37
N GLY A 1212 21.14 36.71 -22.99
CA GLY A 1212 21.39 36.55 -24.42
C GLY A 1212 20.21 37.07 -25.26
N ASN A 1213 20.49 37.64 -26.44
CA ASN A 1213 19.44 38.14 -27.32
C ASN A 1213 18.48 37.01 -27.78
N PRO A 1214 17.16 37.26 -27.87
CA PRO A 1214 16.20 36.26 -28.31
C PRO A 1214 16.35 36.06 -29.83
N GLY A 1215 16.86 34.91 -30.26
CA GLY A 1215 16.93 34.55 -31.68
C GLY A 1215 17.97 33.50 -32.07
N THR A 1216 18.91 33.13 -31.19
CA THR A 1216 20.03 32.22 -31.56
C THR A 1216 20.05 30.87 -30.82
N GLY A 1217 18.99 30.51 -30.08
CA GLY A 1217 18.80 29.15 -29.57
C GLY A 1217 19.84 28.65 -28.56
N LYS A 1218 20.51 29.53 -27.81
CA LYS A 1218 21.42 29.16 -26.70
C LYS A 1218 20.93 29.71 -25.35
N TYR A 1219 21.01 28.87 -24.32
CA TYR A 1219 20.44 29.05 -22.98
C TYR A 1219 20.94 30.28 -22.21
N ILE A 1220 20.13 30.74 -21.24
CA ILE A 1220 20.51 31.69 -20.19
C ILE A 1220 21.68 31.11 -19.38
N HIS A 1221 22.86 31.71 -19.49
CA HIS A 1221 23.99 31.39 -18.64
C HIS A 1221 24.06 32.39 -17.47
N THR A 1222 23.59 31.99 -16.29
CA THR A 1222 24.00 32.64 -15.04
C THR A 1222 25.45 32.27 -14.74
N ALA A 1223 26.39 33.13 -15.14
CA ALA A 1223 27.77 33.06 -14.66
C ALA A 1223 27.85 33.75 -13.29
N ARG A 1224 28.14 32.99 -12.23
CA ARG A 1224 28.52 33.55 -10.92
C ARG A 1224 30.03 33.68 -10.89
N ILE A 1225 30.54 34.90 -10.92
CA ILE A 1225 31.95 35.18 -10.65
C ILE A 1225 32.07 35.43 -9.14
N VAL A 1226 32.87 34.61 -8.45
CA VAL A 1226 33.28 34.86 -7.07
C VAL A 1226 34.75 35.21 -7.11
N ALA A 1227 35.07 36.50 -6.99
CA ALA A 1227 36.43 36.97 -6.82
C ALA A 1227 36.47 38.00 -5.67
N PRO A 1228 37.49 37.99 -4.80
CA PRO A 1228 37.67 39.04 -3.80
C PRO A 1228 37.90 40.38 -4.52
N ALA A 1229 37.31 41.46 -3.98
CA ALA A 1229 37.23 42.78 -4.61
C ALA A 1229 38.56 43.35 -5.14
N ASN A 1230 39.71 42.91 -4.62
CA ASN A 1230 41.04 43.34 -5.09
C ASN A 1230 41.46 42.82 -6.47
N ARG A 1231 40.65 42.04 -7.17
CA ARG A 1231 40.93 41.60 -8.57
C ARG A 1231 40.00 42.21 -9.63
N LEU A 1232 39.09 43.11 -9.24
CA LEU A 1232 38.14 43.79 -10.14
C LEU A 1232 38.42 45.30 -10.30
N ILE A 1233 39.57 45.78 -9.82
CA ILE A 1233 40.06 47.15 -9.99
C ILE A 1233 41.17 47.16 -11.02
#